data_AF-A0A8T7LBV7-F1
#
_entry.id   AF-A0A8T7LBV7-F1
#
_cell.length_a   1.000
_cell.length_b   1.000
_cell.length_c   1.000
_cell.angle_alpha   90.00
_cell.angle_beta   90.00
_cell.angle_gamma   90.00
#
_symmetry.space_group_name_H-M   'P 1'
#
loop_
_entity.id
_entity.type
_entity.pdbx_description
1 polymer ?
#
loop_
_entity_poly.entity_id
_entity_poly.type
_entity_poly.pdbx_seq_one_letter_code
_entity_poly.pdbx_strand_id
1 'polypeptide(L)'
;MAERLLYPNGVNGATGSYLQPPTPLSEAARLARGEPRDRVHLRELTIARLRRRAAQPQETLLRPREGIDPLKLDQAGWGVVFAADDPQADAIREALAPLLDLRRAQAGDRYREYHGGLGYRAGESKLDFLRRFGVAPGAVDPQKIPYYLLLIGDAERLPFRFQYQLDIQFAVGRLCFDTLDDYARYAAGVVAAETGTLALPRRALFFGARSPADEATFLSSTELVAPLAEAIATQHPDWRIDAPAPHEAKRARLAQVLRDGAPALLFTASHGMAFPTGDPRQAAHQGALLCSDWPGPLDWRQPIPPEFYFTADDVDDHAVVQGMVAFFFACFGAGTPQRSDFDHLAGVAVPLASRPFVARLPQRLLAHPRGAALAVIGHVDQAWGYSFQWEGAGRQLAVFESMVTRLLAGQPVGQAVEYLNERYAELSAELTALLQDERRGATVDDATLAGIWTATNDARSYVILGDPAARLALVAAPVAPQPASVARRDTREIASESGAREAAPGAGRAAFTAIGATQPRDATGGMEGLTAPFRVAVVQDAPQAFDQGASLAKAMTLIADAAARGAQLVVFPEAFLCGYPKGLDFGARVGMRSSEGRDLFRRYFASALDVPGPATVALGEAARAAGVHLVIGVIERDGGTLYCTALFFGSDGALLGKHRKVMPTAMERLIWGFGDGSTLQVIPTSLGRLGAAICWENYMPQLRLALYGQGVQLYCAPTVDDRETWLPTMRHIALEGRCFVISACQFARRRDYPPDVMPIQGNDPETVLIRGGSCIIGPLGEVLAGPVFDAPVILTADIDPGAIARATFDLDVVGHYARPDIFRLSVNTRPAQAVRFDPPPDAP
;
A
#
# COMPACT_ATOMS: atom_id res chain seq x y z
N MET A 1 30.73 -22.58 5.12
CA MET A 1 29.86 -22.25 3.96
C MET A 1 30.51 -21.06 3.26
N ALA A 2 30.52 -21.03 1.93
CA ALA A 2 30.99 -19.84 1.21
C ALA A 2 30.05 -18.66 1.54
N GLU A 3 30.63 -17.50 1.82
CA GLU A 3 29.88 -16.27 2.09
C GLU A 3 29.13 -15.83 0.83
N ARG A 4 27.85 -15.43 0.97
CA ARG A 4 27.03 -14.98 -0.17
C ARG A 4 27.43 -13.58 -0.61
N LEU A 5 27.28 -13.32 -1.91
CA LEU A 5 27.78 -12.11 -2.58
C LEU A 5 26.64 -11.29 -3.20
N LEU A 6 26.78 -9.96 -3.18
CA LEU A 6 25.97 -9.00 -3.91
C LEU A 6 26.59 -8.74 -5.28
N TYR A 7 25.80 -8.85 -6.36
CA TYR A 7 26.25 -8.63 -7.73
C TYR A 7 25.72 -7.29 -8.28
N PRO A 8 26.60 -6.34 -8.66
CA PRO A 8 26.19 -5.07 -9.24
C PRO A 8 25.84 -5.20 -10.73
N ASN A 9 24.86 -4.43 -11.21
CA ASN A 9 24.49 -4.41 -12.64
C ASN A 9 25.40 -3.52 -13.50
N GLY A 10 26.63 -3.16 -13.10
CA GLY A 10 27.46 -2.22 -13.86
C GLY A 10 28.80 -2.78 -14.31
N VAL A 11 29.24 -2.41 -15.52
CA VAL A 11 30.52 -2.83 -16.12
C VAL A 11 31.35 -1.62 -16.55
N ASN A 12 32.65 -1.67 -16.26
CA ASN A 12 33.61 -0.66 -16.67
C ASN A 12 33.99 -0.86 -18.15
N GLY A 13 33.59 0.06 -19.02
CA GLY A 13 33.85 0.00 -20.46
C GLY A 13 35.33 0.17 -20.84
N ALA A 14 36.18 0.67 -19.96
CA ALA A 14 37.62 0.78 -20.20
C ALA A 14 38.37 -0.52 -19.89
N THR A 15 37.84 -1.39 -19.04
CA THR A 15 38.54 -2.61 -18.59
C THR A 15 37.78 -3.90 -18.90
N GLY A 16 36.47 -3.84 -19.12
CA GLY A 16 35.59 -5.00 -19.23
C GLY A 16 35.31 -5.71 -17.89
N SER A 17 35.78 -5.14 -16.77
CA SER A 17 35.50 -5.67 -15.43
C SER A 17 34.20 -5.10 -14.87
N TYR A 18 33.58 -5.77 -13.89
CA TYR A 18 32.50 -5.16 -13.10
C TYR A 18 32.95 -3.85 -12.46
N LEU A 19 32.01 -2.91 -12.30
CA LEU A 19 32.27 -1.63 -11.63
C LEU A 19 32.73 -1.81 -10.18
N GLN A 20 32.18 -2.82 -9.52
CA GLN A 20 32.62 -3.31 -8.22
C GLN A 20 32.68 -4.84 -8.29
N PRO A 21 33.65 -5.48 -7.62
CA PRO A 21 33.61 -6.94 -7.47
C PRO A 21 32.34 -7.35 -6.69
N PRO A 22 31.87 -8.59 -6.85
CA PRO A 22 30.82 -9.12 -6.01
C PRO A 22 31.17 -8.90 -4.53
N THR A 23 30.27 -8.26 -3.79
CA THR A 23 30.56 -7.78 -2.43
C THR A 23 29.97 -8.76 -1.40
N PRO A 24 30.76 -9.27 -0.44
CA PRO A 24 30.22 -10.12 0.62
C PRO A 24 29.20 -9.40 1.49
N LEU A 25 28.16 -10.12 1.95
CA LEU A 25 27.09 -9.53 2.76
C LEU A 25 27.62 -8.91 4.06
N SER A 26 28.63 -9.50 4.70
CA SER A 26 29.22 -8.92 5.91
C SER A 26 29.87 -7.55 5.67
N GLU A 27 30.48 -7.35 4.50
CA GLU A 27 31.09 -6.06 4.13
C GLU A 27 30.02 -4.98 3.91
N ALA A 28 28.94 -5.31 3.20
CA ALA A 28 27.81 -4.40 3.03
C ALA A 28 27.11 -4.06 4.37
N ALA A 29 26.97 -5.04 5.28
CA ALA A 29 26.37 -4.84 6.61
C ALA A 29 27.18 -3.83 7.46
N ARG A 30 28.51 -3.99 7.52
CA ARG A 30 29.40 -3.06 8.24
C ARG A 30 29.25 -1.61 7.78
N LEU A 31 29.01 -1.40 6.48
CA LEU A 31 28.83 -0.07 5.90
C LEU A 31 27.47 0.54 6.23
N ALA A 32 26.43 -0.29 6.27
CA ALA A 32 25.11 0.11 6.74
C ALA A 32 25.15 0.59 8.21
N ARG A 33 25.88 -0.11 9.08
CA ARG A 33 26.14 0.29 10.50
C ARG A 33 26.89 1.60 10.62
N GLY A 34 27.62 1.91 9.56
CA GLY A 34 28.41 3.10 9.47
C GLY A 34 29.73 3.06 10.19
N GLU A 35 30.25 1.85 10.39
CA GLU A 35 31.61 1.60 10.80
C GLU A 35 32.55 2.21 9.75
N PRO A 36 33.43 3.16 10.14
CA PRO A 36 34.43 3.68 9.23
C PRO A 36 35.44 2.57 8.89
N ARG A 37 35.92 2.53 7.64
CA ARG A 37 37.33 2.16 7.43
C ARG A 37 38.18 3.33 7.93
N ASP A 38 39.26 3.04 8.63
CA ASP A 38 40.08 3.98 9.40
C ASP A 38 40.52 5.22 8.58
N ARG A 39 39.75 6.32 8.64
CA ARG A 39 40.14 7.66 9.10
C ARG A 39 39.01 8.71 8.93
N VAL A 40 38.59 9.22 10.10
CA VAL A 40 38.07 10.56 10.44
C VAL A 40 36.88 11.17 9.67
N HIS A 41 35.72 11.00 10.32
CA HIS A 41 34.70 12.00 10.71
C HIS A 41 33.97 12.85 9.65
N LEU A 42 32.70 12.51 9.39
CA LEU A 42 31.62 13.45 9.00
C LEU A 42 30.20 12.82 9.08
N ARG A 43 29.89 12.07 10.16
CA ARG A 43 28.58 11.36 10.27
C ARG A 43 27.62 11.92 11.32
N GLU A 44 28.10 12.76 12.25
CA GLU A 44 27.27 13.24 13.36
C GLU A 44 26.29 14.37 13.00
N LEU A 45 26.58 15.17 11.96
CA LEU A 45 25.71 16.28 11.55
C LEU A 45 24.46 15.82 10.78
N THR A 46 24.53 14.71 10.05
CA THR A 46 23.39 14.16 9.30
C THR A 46 22.41 13.44 10.23
N ILE A 47 22.93 12.72 11.23
CA ILE A 47 22.11 11.99 12.21
C ILE A 47 21.44 12.95 13.19
N ALA A 48 22.12 14.03 13.62
CA ALA A 48 21.54 15.04 14.51
C ALA A 48 20.35 15.81 13.90
N ARG A 49 20.35 16.05 12.57
CA ARG A 49 19.22 16.67 11.86
C ARG A 49 18.02 15.74 11.68
N LEU A 50 18.25 14.44 11.54
CA LEU A 50 17.19 13.43 11.45
C LEU A 50 16.57 13.09 12.82
N ARG A 51 17.34 13.22 13.91
CA ARG A 51 16.87 13.05 15.31
C ARG A 51 15.72 14.00 15.71
N ARG A 52 15.55 15.15 15.04
CA ARG A 52 14.44 16.09 15.29
C ARG A 52 13.18 15.83 14.46
N ARG A 53 13.19 14.85 13.54
CA ARG A 53 12.07 14.57 12.63
C ARG A 53 11.40 13.22 12.82
N ALA A 54 12.03 12.28 13.53
CA ALA A 54 11.49 10.95 13.77
C ALA A 54 10.45 10.88 14.91
N ALA A 55 9.73 11.97 15.19
CA ALA A 55 8.71 12.04 16.23
C ALA A 55 7.37 12.51 15.66
N GLN A 56 6.85 11.80 14.67
CA GLN A 56 5.45 11.90 14.21
C GLN A 56 4.94 10.52 13.74
N PRO A 57 3.66 10.19 13.94
CA PRO A 57 3.11 8.90 13.52
C PRO A 57 3.07 8.82 12.00
N GLN A 58 3.68 7.76 11.47
CA GLN A 58 3.64 7.38 10.06
C GLN A 58 2.26 6.80 9.74
N GLU A 59 1.49 7.53 8.95
CA GLU A 59 0.59 6.99 7.92
C GLU A 59 0.22 8.17 7.01
N THR A 60 0.98 8.36 5.94
CA THR A 60 0.54 9.20 4.83
C THR A 60 1.23 8.69 3.57
N LEU A 61 0.46 7.97 2.75
CA LEU A 61 0.71 7.92 1.32
C LEU A 61 0.87 9.37 0.85
N LEU A 62 1.99 9.72 0.21
CA LEU A 62 2.25 11.10 -0.21
C LEU A 62 1.54 11.38 -1.54
N ARG A 63 0.22 11.23 -1.52
CA ARG A 63 -0.69 11.70 -2.56
C ARG A 63 -1.01 13.18 -2.31
N PRO A 64 -1.57 13.89 -3.30
CA PRO A 64 -2.31 15.10 -3.02
C PRO A 64 -3.28 14.88 -1.84
N ARG A 65 -3.50 15.91 -1.02
CA ARG A 65 -4.43 15.84 0.11
C ARG A 65 -5.78 15.29 -0.34
N GLU A 66 -6.45 14.59 0.57
CA GLU A 66 -7.75 13.94 0.32
C GLU A 66 -8.73 14.86 -0.44
N GLY A 67 -9.49 14.27 -1.37
CA GLY A 67 -10.39 15.02 -2.26
C GLY A 67 -9.71 15.66 -3.49
N ILE A 68 -8.44 15.36 -3.76
CA ILE A 68 -7.74 15.77 -4.98
C ILE A 68 -7.41 14.53 -5.81
N ASP A 69 -7.93 14.48 -7.03
CA ASP A 69 -7.61 13.43 -8.00
C ASP A 69 -6.22 13.69 -8.63
N PRO A 70 -5.20 12.86 -8.34
CA PRO A 70 -3.87 13.06 -8.92
C PRO A 70 -3.84 12.87 -10.44
N LEU A 71 -4.85 12.23 -11.04
CA LEU A 71 -4.93 12.04 -12.49
C LEU A 71 -5.45 13.29 -13.21
N LYS A 72 -5.90 14.33 -12.50
CA LYS A 72 -6.44 15.56 -13.09
C LYS A 72 -5.58 16.76 -12.74
N LEU A 73 -4.93 17.36 -13.73
CA LEU A 73 -3.98 18.46 -13.51
C LEU A 73 -4.65 19.73 -12.97
N ASP A 74 -5.90 19.98 -13.32
CA ASP A 74 -6.69 21.08 -12.76
C ASP A 74 -6.89 20.93 -11.24
N GLN A 75 -6.75 19.72 -10.67
CA GLN A 75 -6.79 19.45 -9.23
C GLN A 75 -5.41 19.26 -8.61
N ALA A 76 -4.56 18.46 -9.24
CA ALA A 76 -3.22 18.10 -8.74
C ALA A 76 -2.20 19.23 -8.93
N GLY A 77 -2.44 20.14 -9.88
CA GLY A 77 -1.52 21.19 -10.28
C GLY A 77 -0.33 20.69 -11.09
N TRP A 78 0.30 21.61 -11.82
CA TRP A 78 1.58 21.37 -12.47
C TRP A 78 2.51 22.56 -12.27
N GLY A 79 3.79 22.31 -12.01
CA GLY A 79 4.77 23.39 -11.88
C GLY A 79 6.12 23.07 -12.50
N VAL A 80 6.87 24.12 -12.81
CA VAL A 80 8.23 24.03 -13.37
C VAL A 80 9.21 24.75 -12.46
N VAL A 81 10.36 24.12 -12.18
CA VAL A 81 11.40 24.64 -11.29
C VAL A 81 12.70 24.80 -12.05
N PHE A 82 13.18 26.04 -12.16
CA PHE A 82 14.48 26.37 -12.73
C PHE A 82 15.53 26.50 -11.62
N ALA A 83 16.80 26.27 -11.93
CA ALA A 83 17.89 26.74 -11.08
C ALA A 83 17.88 28.28 -11.05
N ALA A 84 17.95 28.87 -9.86
CA ALA A 84 17.82 30.30 -9.64
C ALA A 84 18.97 31.11 -10.28
N ASP A 85 20.11 30.47 -10.48
CA ASP A 85 21.35 31.04 -11.00
C ASP A 85 21.70 30.55 -12.43
N ASP A 86 20.77 29.89 -13.13
CA ASP A 86 20.99 29.47 -14.50
C ASP A 86 20.86 30.66 -15.47
N PRO A 87 21.95 31.07 -16.15
CA PRO A 87 21.94 32.20 -17.06
C PRO A 87 21.09 31.95 -18.32
N GLN A 88 20.75 30.70 -18.64
CA GLN A 88 19.92 30.34 -19.79
C GLN A 88 18.44 30.15 -19.41
N ALA A 89 18.06 30.32 -18.14
CA ALA A 89 16.72 29.99 -17.66
C ALA A 89 15.60 30.67 -18.47
N ASP A 90 15.74 31.97 -18.79
CA ASP A 90 14.75 32.69 -19.59
C ASP A 90 14.66 32.18 -21.04
N ALA A 91 15.80 31.84 -21.66
CA ALA A 91 15.84 31.31 -23.03
C ALA A 91 15.28 29.88 -23.09
N ILE A 92 15.57 29.05 -22.09
CA ILE A 92 15.00 27.70 -21.97
C ILE A 92 13.49 27.79 -21.73
N ARG A 93 13.05 28.72 -20.88
CA ARG A 93 11.63 28.99 -20.64
C ARG A 93 10.90 29.41 -21.92
N GLU A 94 11.52 30.24 -22.76
CA GLU A 94 10.98 30.59 -24.08
C GLU A 94 10.90 29.36 -25.01
N ALA A 95 11.96 28.55 -25.08
CA ALA A 95 11.96 27.31 -25.87
C ALA A 95 10.90 26.31 -25.41
N LEU A 96 10.58 26.29 -24.11
CA LEU A 96 9.54 25.44 -23.52
C LEU A 96 8.13 26.03 -23.58
N ALA A 97 7.94 27.26 -24.09
CA ALA A 97 6.66 27.97 -24.07
C ALA A 97 5.46 27.11 -24.53
N PRO A 98 5.54 26.29 -25.61
CA PRO A 98 4.42 25.43 -26.01
C PRO A 98 3.98 24.44 -24.93
N LEU A 99 4.92 23.84 -24.21
CA LEU A 99 4.62 22.92 -23.10
C LEU A 99 4.07 23.68 -21.89
N LEU A 100 4.66 24.84 -21.58
CA LEU A 100 4.21 25.68 -20.47
C LEU A 100 2.79 26.17 -20.68
N ASP A 101 2.42 26.59 -21.88
CA ASP A 101 1.07 27.02 -22.24
C ASP A 101 0.06 25.88 -22.17
N LEU A 102 0.43 24.69 -22.67
CA LEU A 102 -0.40 23.48 -22.52
C LEU A 102 -0.68 23.17 -21.04
N ARG A 103 0.37 23.11 -20.21
CA ARG A 103 0.23 22.76 -18.79
C ARG A 103 -0.47 23.86 -18.00
N ARG A 104 -0.33 25.14 -18.39
CA ARG A 104 -1.11 26.25 -17.84
C ARG A 104 -2.59 26.09 -18.14
N ALA A 105 -2.95 25.71 -19.38
CA ALA A 105 -4.34 25.46 -19.76
C ALA A 105 -4.95 24.26 -19.01
N GLN A 106 -4.17 23.19 -18.81
CA GLN A 106 -4.64 21.97 -18.14
C GLN A 106 -4.71 22.11 -16.60
N ALA A 107 -3.78 22.85 -15.97
CA ALA A 107 -3.70 22.99 -14.52
C ALA A 107 -4.45 24.21 -13.96
N GLY A 108 -4.79 25.19 -14.81
CA GLY A 108 -5.50 26.41 -14.42
C GLY A 108 -4.79 27.16 -13.30
N ASP A 109 -5.54 27.52 -12.25
CA ASP A 109 -5.04 28.30 -11.10
C ASP A 109 -3.94 27.58 -10.29
N ARG A 110 -3.77 26.27 -10.50
CA ARG A 110 -2.76 25.42 -9.85
C ARG A 110 -1.48 25.27 -10.69
N TYR A 111 -1.33 26.07 -11.74
CA TYR A 111 -0.08 26.23 -12.48
C TYR A 111 0.91 27.13 -11.72
N ARG A 112 2.20 26.75 -11.66
CA ARG A 112 3.26 27.55 -11.01
C ARG A 112 4.60 27.50 -11.76
N GLU A 113 5.26 28.65 -11.91
CA GLU A 113 6.64 28.76 -12.41
C GLU A 113 7.56 29.22 -11.27
N TYR A 114 8.57 28.41 -10.92
CA TYR A 114 9.59 28.75 -9.93
C TYR A 114 10.87 29.16 -10.67
N HIS A 115 10.95 30.44 -11.01
CA HIS A 115 12.05 31.06 -11.76
C HIS A 115 12.72 32.19 -10.95
N GLY A 116 13.98 32.51 -11.27
CA GLY A 116 14.77 33.52 -10.57
C GLY A 116 14.81 33.27 -9.06
N GLY A 117 14.50 34.29 -8.24
CA GLY A 117 14.51 34.17 -6.77
C GLY A 117 13.56 33.11 -6.18
N LEU A 118 12.58 32.62 -6.95
CA LEU A 118 11.68 31.53 -6.56
C LEU A 118 12.22 30.15 -6.93
N GLY A 119 13.11 30.06 -7.92
CA GLY A 119 13.74 28.81 -8.38
C GLY A 119 14.62 28.15 -7.33
N TYR A 120 15.19 27.00 -7.67
CA TYR A 120 16.09 26.26 -6.78
C TYR A 120 17.39 27.02 -6.53
N ARG A 121 17.78 27.17 -5.26
CA ARG A 121 19.00 27.88 -4.87
C ARG A 121 20.12 26.87 -4.58
N ALA A 122 21.29 27.07 -5.18
CA ALA A 122 22.44 26.21 -4.98
C ALA A 122 22.70 25.91 -3.49
N GLY A 123 22.82 24.61 -3.17
CA GLY A 123 23.06 24.11 -1.82
C GLY A 123 21.84 24.03 -0.89
N GLU A 124 20.65 24.46 -1.31
CA GLU A 124 19.45 24.32 -0.49
C GLU A 124 18.96 22.85 -0.45
N SER A 125 18.48 22.39 0.71
CA SER A 125 17.85 21.06 0.78
C SER A 125 16.42 21.11 0.24
N LYS A 126 15.82 19.94 -0.07
CA LYS A 126 14.37 19.80 -0.34
C LYS A 126 13.53 20.63 0.63
N LEU A 127 13.88 20.57 1.92
CA LEU A 127 13.08 21.15 2.99
C LEU A 127 13.27 22.65 3.10
N ASP A 128 14.43 23.16 2.72
CA ASP A 128 14.67 24.59 2.63
C ASP A 128 13.85 25.17 1.48
N PHE A 129 13.83 24.50 0.32
CA PHE A 129 12.96 24.83 -0.82
C PHE A 129 11.48 24.84 -0.41
N LEU A 130 10.94 23.74 0.14
CA LEU A 130 9.52 23.64 0.53
C LEU A 130 9.13 24.69 1.60
N ARG A 131 10.03 25.01 2.54
CA ARG A 131 9.78 26.01 3.59
C ARG A 131 9.57 27.41 3.03
N ARG A 132 10.20 27.77 1.90
CA ARG A 132 9.97 29.07 1.24
C ARG A 132 8.52 29.27 0.80
N PHE A 133 7.77 28.18 0.63
CA PHE A 133 6.37 28.18 0.20
C PHE A 133 5.41 27.69 1.31
N GLY A 134 5.87 27.63 2.56
CA GLY A 134 5.04 27.22 3.70
C GLY A 134 4.58 25.75 3.62
N VAL A 135 5.39 24.89 3.00
CA VAL A 135 5.15 23.45 2.87
C VAL A 135 6.09 22.65 3.77
N ALA A 136 5.55 21.65 4.45
CA ALA A 136 6.26 20.68 5.27
C ALA A 136 6.16 19.27 4.62
N PRO A 137 6.95 18.29 5.08
CA PRO A 137 6.72 16.88 4.71
C PRO A 137 5.29 16.46 5.08
N GLY A 138 4.63 15.68 4.20
CA GLY A 138 3.25 15.23 4.37
C GLY A 138 2.46 15.29 3.07
N ALA A 139 1.13 15.11 3.14
CA ALA A 139 0.26 15.18 1.96
C ALA A 139 0.46 16.51 1.19
N VAL A 140 0.45 16.43 -0.14
CA VAL A 140 0.67 17.61 -0.99
C VAL A 140 -0.57 18.49 -0.99
N ASP A 141 -0.38 19.79 -0.81
CA ASP A 141 -1.41 20.79 -1.08
C ASP A 141 -1.08 21.53 -2.38
N PRO A 142 -1.72 21.17 -3.50
CA PRO A 142 -1.54 21.80 -4.81
C PRO A 142 -1.78 23.31 -4.85
N GLN A 143 -2.48 23.87 -3.85
CA GLN A 143 -2.65 25.33 -3.77
C GLN A 143 -1.34 26.03 -3.40
N LYS A 144 -0.45 25.35 -2.65
CA LYS A 144 0.86 25.86 -2.24
C LYS A 144 1.94 25.48 -3.25
N ILE A 145 2.11 24.19 -3.48
CA ILE A 145 3.05 23.64 -4.45
C ILE A 145 2.32 22.55 -5.24
N PRO A 146 2.33 22.60 -6.59
CA PRO A 146 1.74 21.58 -7.43
C PRO A 146 2.31 20.18 -7.18
N TYR A 147 1.50 19.15 -7.38
CA TYR A 147 1.93 17.77 -7.23
C TYR A 147 2.91 17.33 -8.33
N TYR A 148 2.67 17.73 -9.58
CA TYR A 148 3.61 17.47 -10.67
C TYR A 148 4.64 18.60 -10.77
N LEU A 149 5.92 18.26 -10.71
CA LEU A 149 7.03 19.22 -10.78
C LEU A 149 8.04 18.81 -11.86
N LEU A 150 8.30 19.71 -12.80
CA LEU A 150 9.34 19.54 -13.81
C LEU A 150 10.58 20.38 -13.44
N LEU A 151 11.70 19.72 -13.19
CA LEU A 151 12.98 20.38 -12.93
C LEU A 151 13.69 20.71 -14.25
N ILE A 152 14.17 21.94 -14.41
CA ILE A 152 14.91 22.39 -15.60
C ILE A 152 16.32 22.77 -15.18
N GLY A 153 17.29 21.98 -15.64
CA GLY A 153 18.71 22.28 -15.45
C GLY A 153 19.58 21.04 -15.21
N ASP A 154 20.88 21.27 -15.31
CA ASP A 154 21.90 20.25 -15.12
C ASP A 154 21.99 19.75 -13.68
N ALA A 155 22.67 18.62 -13.50
CA ALA A 155 22.82 17.97 -12.22
C ALA A 155 23.83 18.67 -11.27
N GLU A 156 24.56 19.67 -11.76
CA GLU A 156 25.54 20.44 -10.97
C GLU A 156 24.85 21.58 -10.22
N ARG A 157 23.98 22.33 -10.92
CA ARG A 157 23.14 23.38 -10.34
C ARG A 157 21.92 22.81 -9.63
N LEU A 158 21.30 21.77 -10.18
CA LEU A 158 20.13 21.08 -9.61
C LEU A 158 20.51 19.62 -9.30
N PRO A 159 21.01 19.30 -8.11
CA PRO A 159 21.48 17.95 -7.80
C PRO A 159 20.40 16.87 -7.96
N PHE A 160 20.77 15.68 -8.42
CA PHE A 160 19.84 14.54 -8.45
C PHE A 160 19.24 14.22 -7.08
N ARG A 161 20.00 14.49 -6.01
CA ARG A 161 19.51 14.37 -4.64
C ARG A 161 18.30 15.23 -4.34
N PHE A 162 18.22 16.41 -4.92
CA PHE A 162 17.04 17.26 -4.78
C PHE A 162 15.83 16.62 -5.49
N GLN A 163 16.05 16.05 -6.69
CA GLN A 163 15.02 15.37 -7.47
C GLN A 163 14.45 14.15 -6.74
N TYR A 164 15.25 13.13 -6.44
CA TYR A 164 14.73 11.91 -5.81
C TYR A 164 14.17 12.17 -4.41
N GLN A 165 14.64 13.20 -3.69
CA GLN A 165 14.04 13.56 -2.40
C GLN A 165 12.67 14.20 -2.57
N LEU A 166 12.50 15.11 -3.54
CA LEU A 166 11.19 15.68 -3.84
C LEU A 166 10.23 14.59 -4.31
N ASP A 167 10.70 13.66 -5.14
CA ASP A 167 9.90 12.61 -5.76
C ASP A 167 9.21 11.66 -4.75
N ILE A 168 9.75 11.56 -3.53
CA ILE A 168 9.08 10.85 -2.43
C ILE A 168 7.70 11.47 -2.12
N GLN A 169 7.54 12.78 -2.32
CA GLN A 169 6.34 13.54 -1.95
C GLN A 169 5.56 14.10 -3.15
N PHE A 170 6.20 14.24 -4.30
CA PHE A 170 5.68 14.88 -5.51
C PHE A 170 5.97 13.98 -6.70
N ALA A 171 5.31 14.17 -7.84
CA ALA A 171 5.72 13.53 -9.09
C ALA A 171 6.75 14.41 -9.81
N VAL A 172 8.02 14.00 -9.88
CA VAL A 172 9.13 14.87 -10.26
C VAL A 172 9.89 14.36 -11.49
N GLY A 173 9.80 15.12 -12.57
CA GLY A 173 10.61 14.91 -13.77
C GLY A 173 11.75 15.91 -13.91
N ARG A 174 12.66 15.67 -14.85
CA ARG A 174 13.76 16.59 -15.20
C ARG A 174 13.96 16.70 -16.70
N LEU A 175 14.27 17.90 -17.17
CA LEU A 175 14.88 18.14 -18.48
C LEU A 175 16.25 18.78 -18.33
N CYS A 176 17.19 18.31 -19.14
CA CYS A 176 18.53 18.86 -19.27
C CYS A 176 19.03 18.55 -20.69
N PHE A 177 19.10 19.55 -21.55
CA PHE A 177 19.64 19.44 -22.90
C PHE A 177 20.74 20.48 -23.14
N ASP A 178 21.56 20.23 -24.17
CA ASP A 178 22.67 21.11 -24.51
C ASP A 178 22.22 22.33 -25.33
N THR A 179 21.10 22.22 -26.05
CA THR A 179 20.62 23.25 -26.98
C THR A 179 19.17 23.64 -26.70
N LEU A 180 18.82 24.90 -27.00
CA LEU A 180 17.44 25.40 -26.89
C LEU A 180 16.49 24.65 -27.86
N ASP A 181 16.99 24.26 -29.03
CA ASP A 181 16.23 23.50 -30.02
C ASP A 181 15.82 22.11 -29.51
N ASP A 182 16.62 21.49 -28.63
CA ASP A 182 16.26 20.23 -27.98
C ASP A 182 15.06 20.43 -27.02
N TYR A 183 15.06 21.52 -26.24
CA TYR A 183 13.92 21.86 -25.37
C TYR A 183 12.65 22.12 -26.19
N ALA A 184 12.77 22.89 -27.27
CA ALA A 184 11.65 23.17 -28.16
C ALA A 184 11.09 21.90 -28.83
N ARG A 185 11.96 21.00 -29.28
CA ARG A 185 11.57 19.69 -29.84
C ARG A 185 10.86 18.81 -28.81
N TYR A 186 11.38 18.75 -27.59
CA TYR A 186 10.73 18.01 -26.50
C TYR A 186 9.33 18.57 -26.22
N ALA A 187 9.21 19.89 -26.05
CA ALA A 187 7.93 20.56 -25.82
C ALA A 187 6.92 20.26 -26.93
N ALA A 188 7.33 20.35 -28.19
CA ALA A 188 6.47 20.02 -29.33
C ALA A 188 6.02 18.54 -29.31
N GLY A 189 6.91 17.61 -28.91
CA GLY A 189 6.57 16.19 -28.80
C GLY A 189 5.51 15.90 -27.74
N VAL A 190 5.63 16.51 -26.55
CA VAL A 190 4.62 16.37 -25.47
C VAL A 190 3.30 16.99 -25.89
N VAL A 191 3.32 18.19 -26.48
CA VAL A 191 2.10 18.84 -27.00
C VAL A 191 1.42 17.96 -28.04
N ALA A 192 2.18 17.35 -28.96
CA ALA A 192 1.62 16.50 -29.98
C ALA A 192 0.90 15.27 -29.40
N ALA A 193 1.49 14.65 -28.37
CA ALA A 193 0.90 13.52 -27.66
C ALA A 193 -0.38 13.90 -26.88
N GLU A 194 -0.34 14.99 -26.12
CA GLU A 194 -1.43 15.39 -25.22
C GLU A 194 -2.62 16.03 -25.95
N THR A 195 -2.41 16.59 -27.14
CA THR A 195 -3.47 17.20 -27.97
C THR A 195 -4.09 16.23 -28.97
N GLY A 196 -3.70 14.96 -28.95
CA GLY A 196 -4.27 13.90 -29.80
C GLY A 196 -3.80 13.93 -31.25
N THR A 197 -2.74 14.67 -31.57
CA THR A 197 -2.13 14.66 -32.92
C THR A 197 -1.22 13.45 -33.14
N LEU A 198 -0.91 12.71 -32.07
CA LEU A 198 -0.16 11.45 -32.09
C LEU A 198 -1.04 10.32 -31.56
N ALA A 199 -0.96 9.14 -32.18
CA ALA A 199 -1.57 7.92 -31.69
C ALA A 199 -0.64 6.73 -31.93
N LEU A 200 -0.15 6.14 -30.86
CA LEU A 200 0.77 5.02 -30.87
C LEU A 200 0.02 3.68 -30.83
N PRO A 201 0.55 2.65 -31.52
CA PRO A 201 0.03 1.31 -31.37
C PRO A 201 0.24 0.81 -29.94
N ARG A 202 -0.70 -0.01 -29.45
CA ARG A 202 -0.57 -0.75 -28.18
C ARG A 202 0.50 -1.84 -28.31
N ARG A 203 1.76 -1.42 -28.31
CA ARG A 203 2.93 -2.28 -28.42
C ARG A 203 3.89 -1.97 -27.29
N ALA A 204 4.34 -3.00 -26.57
CA ALA A 204 5.41 -2.89 -25.59
C ALA A 204 6.53 -3.87 -25.93
N LEU A 205 7.78 -3.44 -25.74
CA LEU A 205 8.97 -4.29 -25.90
C LEU A 205 9.65 -4.47 -24.55
N PHE A 206 9.85 -5.73 -24.16
CA PHE A 206 10.62 -6.14 -22.98
C PHE A 206 11.96 -6.72 -23.42
N PHE A 207 13.03 -5.95 -23.27
CA PHE A 207 14.36 -6.25 -23.78
C PHE A 207 15.33 -6.62 -22.65
N GLY A 208 15.53 -7.92 -22.43
CA GLY A 208 16.42 -8.43 -21.38
C GLY A 208 17.72 -8.95 -21.97
N ALA A 209 18.80 -8.17 -21.88
CA ALA A 209 20.13 -8.62 -22.29
C ALA A 209 20.60 -9.75 -21.37
N ARG A 210 21.35 -10.71 -21.93
CA ARG A 210 21.97 -11.80 -21.18
C ARG A 210 23.28 -12.22 -21.82
N SER A 211 24.35 -12.14 -21.04
CA SER A 211 25.68 -12.60 -21.45
C SER A 211 26.02 -13.94 -20.76
N PRO A 212 26.78 -14.83 -21.43
CA PRO A 212 27.28 -16.06 -20.82
C PRO A 212 28.08 -15.80 -19.53
N ALA A 213 27.88 -16.66 -18.52
CA ALA A 213 28.59 -16.60 -17.23
C ALA A 213 28.53 -15.23 -16.51
N ASP A 214 27.50 -14.44 -16.80
CA ASP A 214 27.19 -13.22 -16.09
C ASP A 214 25.90 -13.38 -15.27
N GLU A 215 26.04 -13.39 -13.95
CA GLU A 215 24.94 -13.65 -13.02
C GLU A 215 23.92 -12.49 -13.00
N ALA A 216 24.39 -11.25 -13.14
CA ALA A 216 23.53 -10.07 -13.08
C ALA A 216 22.50 -10.06 -14.22
N THR A 217 22.97 -10.21 -15.46
CA THR A 217 22.09 -10.28 -16.64
C THR A 217 21.32 -11.60 -16.72
N PHE A 218 21.85 -12.70 -16.16
CA PHE A 218 21.05 -13.91 -15.94
C PHE A 218 19.82 -13.59 -15.09
N LEU A 219 20.01 -13.09 -13.87
CA LEU A 219 18.93 -12.77 -12.95
C LEU A 219 17.95 -11.76 -13.55
N SER A 220 18.41 -10.64 -14.11
CA SER A 220 17.49 -9.65 -14.67
C SER A 220 16.70 -10.19 -15.87
N SER A 221 17.28 -11.08 -16.68
CA SER A 221 16.56 -11.65 -17.81
C SER A 221 15.52 -12.69 -17.39
N THR A 222 15.83 -13.57 -16.42
CA THR A 222 14.96 -14.69 -16.02
C THR A 222 13.99 -14.35 -14.90
N GLU A 223 14.35 -13.41 -14.03
CA GLU A 223 13.60 -13.12 -12.80
C GLU A 223 12.86 -11.78 -12.85
N LEU A 224 13.23 -10.90 -13.79
CA LEU A 224 12.55 -9.63 -14.04
C LEU A 224 11.87 -9.60 -15.41
N VAL A 225 12.64 -9.59 -16.50
CA VAL A 225 12.10 -9.25 -17.83
C VAL A 225 11.13 -10.30 -18.37
N ALA A 226 11.55 -11.56 -18.45
CA ALA A 226 10.70 -12.63 -18.98
C ALA A 226 9.36 -12.79 -18.21
N PRO A 227 9.36 -12.92 -16.87
CA PRO A 227 8.11 -13.07 -16.13
C PRO A 227 7.25 -11.82 -16.12
N LEU A 228 7.84 -10.62 -16.14
CA LEU A 228 7.08 -9.38 -16.27
C LEU A 228 6.39 -9.28 -17.64
N ALA A 229 7.09 -9.63 -18.72
CA ALA A 229 6.50 -9.65 -20.05
C ALA A 229 5.32 -10.65 -20.14
N GLU A 230 5.47 -11.84 -19.56
CA GLU A 230 4.41 -12.85 -19.49
C GLU A 230 3.19 -12.36 -18.69
N ALA A 231 3.43 -11.79 -17.50
CA ALA A 231 2.37 -11.25 -16.66
C ALA A 231 1.59 -10.14 -17.38
N ILE A 232 2.30 -9.20 -18.00
CA ILE A 232 1.69 -8.09 -18.73
C ILE A 232 0.94 -8.58 -19.98
N ALA A 233 1.48 -9.54 -20.74
CA ALA A 233 0.78 -10.14 -21.88
C ALA A 233 -0.53 -10.83 -21.46
N THR A 234 -0.54 -11.47 -20.29
CA THR A 234 -1.71 -12.14 -19.73
C THR A 234 -2.76 -11.13 -19.25
N GLN A 235 -2.33 -10.07 -18.57
CA GLN A 235 -3.21 -9.05 -18.01
C GLN A 235 -3.76 -8.07 -19.05
N HIS A 236 -3.03 -7.84 -20.15
CA HIS A 236 -3.36 -6.87 -21.19
C HIS A 236 -3.40 -7.53 -22.59
N PRO A 237 -4.40 -8.37 -22.88
CA PRO A 237 -4.50 -9.07 -24.16
C PRO A 237 -4.76 -8.15 -25.36
N ASP A 238 -5.15 -6.89 -25.12
CA ASP A 238 -5.29 -5.84 -26.14
C ASP A 238 -3.94 -5.21 -26.55
N TRP A 239 -2.85 -5.59 -25.88
CA TRP A 239 -1.49 -5.15 -26.19
C TRP A 239 -0.67 -6.24 -26.89
N ARG A 240 0.10 -5.82 -27.89
CA ARG A 240 1.18 -6.65 -28.44
C ARG A 240 2.41 -6.52 -27.55
N ILE A 241 2.74 -7.59 -26.83
CA ILE A 241 3.95 -7.68 -26.00
C ILE A 241 5.02 -8.44 -26.78
N ASP A 242 6.10 -7.76 -27.14
CA ASP A 242 7.28 -8.38 -27.75
C ASP A 242 8.35 -8.58 -26.65
N ALA A 243 8.91 -9.78 -26.53
CA ALA A 243 10.02 -10.09 -25.63
C ALA A 243 11.01 -11.03 -26.36
N PRO A 244 12.06 -10.50 -27.02
CA PRO A 244 13.03 -11.33 -27.74
C PRO A 244 13.73 -12.29 -26.78
N ALA A 245 14.17 -13.44 -27.31
CA ALA A 245 14.94 -14.37 -26.50
C ALA A 245 16.23 -13.69 -26.01
N PRO A 246 16.77 -14.02 -24.83
CA PRO A 246 17.88 -13.25 -24.26
C PRO A 246 19.13 -13.16 -25.15
N HIS A 247 19.41 -14.17 -25.98
CA HIS A 247 20.52 -14.17 -26.94
C HIS A 247 20.26 -13.29 -28.19
N GLU A 248 19.01 -12.92 -28.45
CA GLU A 248 18.59 -12.02 -29.52
C GLU A 248 18.54 -10.55 -29.07
N ALA A 249 18.68 -10.28 -27.76
CA ALA A 249 18.73 -8.94 -27.17
C ALA A 249 20.07 -8.23 -27.48
N LYS A 250 20.34 -8.07 -28.77
CA LYS A 250 21.54 -7.47 -29.35
C LYS A 250 21.33 -6.00 -29.70
N ARG A 251 22.41 -5.22 -29.72
CA ARG A 251 22.46 -3.80 -30.09
C ARG A 251 21.76 -3.55 -31.42
N ALA A 252 22.11 -4.34 -32.44
CA ALA A 252 21.53 -4.21 -33.78
C ALA A 252 20.00 -4.42 -33.79
N ARG A 253 19.50 -5.33 -32.95
CA ARG A 253 18.06 -5.60 -32.84
C ARG A 253 17.33 -4.42 -32.21
N LEU A 254 17.87 -3.83 -31.15
CA LEU A 254 17.28 -2.66 -30.51
C LEU A 254 17.27 -1.46 -31.46
N ALA A 255 18.38 -1.20 -32.16
CA ALA A 255 18.45 -0.16 -33.19
C ALA A 255 17.42 -0.37 -34.31
N GLN A 256 17.27 -1.62 -34.77
CA GLN A 256 16.27 -1.96 -35.78
C GLN A 256 14.84 -1.70 -35.28
N VAL A 257 14.50 -2.09 -34.06
CA VAL A 257 13.15 -1.85 -33.51
C VAL A 257 12.80 -0.37 -33.50
N LEU A 258 13.76 0.49 -33.13
CA LEU A 258 13.52 1.94 -33.14
C LEU A 258 13.41 2.52 -34.55
N ARG A 259 13.94 1.87 -35.60
CA ARG A 259 13.76 2.30 -37.00
C ARG A 259 12.44 1.83 -37.60
N ASP A 260 12.06 0.58 -37.32
CA ASP A 260 10.85 -0.05 -37.87
C ASP A 260 9.56 0.49 -37.22
N GLY A 261 9.68 1.17 -36.07
CA GLY A 261 8.61 1.82 -35.34
C GLY A 261 8.68 1.47 -33.86
N ALA A 262 9.00 2.45 -33.00
CA ALA A 262 9.14 2.19 -31.57
C ALA A 262 7.84 1.67 -30.94
N PRO A 263 7.95 0.81 -29.92
CA PRO A 263 6.83 0.51 -29.05
C PRO A 263 6.38 1.77 -28.30
N ALA A 264 5.14 1.78 -27.82
CA ALA A 264 4.69 2.81 -26.88
C ALA A 264 5.46 2.71 -25.55
N LEU A 265 5.81 1.49 -25.13
CA LEU A 265 6.65 1.23 -23.96
C LEU A 265 7.89 0.40 -24.34
N LEU A 266 9.07 0.90 -24.03
CA LEU A 266 10.33 0.16 -24.08
C LEU A 266 10.82 -0.13 -22.66
N PHE A 267 10.81 -1.38 -22.22
CA PHE A 267 11.38 -1.79 -20.93
C PHE A 267 12.67 -2.57 -21.17
N THR A 268 13.80 -2.10 -20.67
CA THR A 268 15.09 -2.77 -20.81
C THR A 268 15.67 -3.18 -19.47
N ALA A 269 16.32 -4.34 -19.42
CA ALA A 269 17.22 -4.71 -18.34
C ALA A 269 18.56 -5.19 -18.88
N SER A 270 19.63 -4.54 -18.46
CA SER A 270 20.99 -4.80 -18.93
C SER A 270 22.03 -4.27 -17.96
N HIS A 271 23.30 -4.55 -18.23
CA HIS A 271 24.35 -3.74 -17.65
C HIS A 271 24.30 -2.31 -18.19
N GLY A 272 24.66 -1.36 -17.32
CA GLY A 272 24.93 0.03 -17.70
C GLY A 272 26.42 0.26 -17.85
N MET A 273 26.84 0.86 -18.96
CA MET A 273 28.23 1.18 -19.23
C MET A 273 28.72 2.30 -18.33
N ALA A 274 29.89 2.14 -17.76
CA ALA A 274 30.54 3.18 -16.98
C ALA A 274 32.01 3.31 -17.35
N PHE A 275 32.54 4.53 -17.23
CA PHE A 275 33.90 4.84 -17.64
C PHE A 275 34.61 5.58 -16.51
N PRO A 276 35.94 5.39 -16.35
CA PRO A 276 36.70 6.13 -15.35
C PRO A 276 36.58 7.65 -15.54
N THR A 277 36.66 8.40 -14.44
CA THR A 277 36.74 9.86 -14.48
C THR A 277 37.90 10.30 -15.38
N GLY A 278 37.59 11.13 -16.38
CA GLY A 278 38.55 11.62 -17.37
C GLY A 278 38.65 10.78 -18.65
N ASP A 279 37.97 9.63 -18.74
CA ASP A 279 37.86 8.90 -20.02
C ASP A 279 37.05 9.74 -21.02
N PRO A 280 37.55 9.94 -22.27
CA PRO A 280 36.87 10.76 -23.27
C PRO A 280 35.48 10.23 -23.65
N ARG A 281 35.20 8.94 -23.43
CA ARG A 281 33.90 8.32 -23.71
C ARG A 281 32.87 8.56 -22.60
N GLN A 282 33.29 8.99 -21.42
CA GLN A 282 32.40 9.08 -20.24
C GLN A 282 31.16 9.94 -20.52
N ALA A 283 31.34 11.13 -21.08
CA ALA A 283 30.22 12.04 -21.35
C ALA A 283 29.25 11.51 -22.43
N ALA A 284 29.76 10.77 -23.41
CA ALA A 284 28.97 10.30 -24.54
C ALA A 284 28.29 8.94 -24.28
N HIS A 285 28.95 8.04 -23.55
CA HIS A 285 28.58 6.63 -23.49
C HIS A 285 28.25 6.11 -22.08
N GLN A 286 28.50 6.87 -21.00
CA GLN A 286 28.13 6.40 -19.67
C GLN A 286 26.60 6.31 -19.54
N GLY A 287 26.12 5.20 -19.01
CA GLY A 287 24.70 4.83 -18.98
C GLY A 287 24.21 4.10 -20.24
N ALA A 288 25.07 3.83 -21.22
CA ALA A 288 24.71 3.01 -22.38
C ALA A 288 24.34 1.58 -21.98
N LEU A 289 23.49 0.93 -22.76
CA LEU A 289 22.92 -0.39 -22.44
C LEU A 289 23.78 -1.49 -23.04
N LEU A 290 24.48 -2.27 -22.22
CA LEU A 290 25.27 -3.40 -22.71
C LEU A 290 24.34 -4.52 -23.22
N CYS A 291 24.50 -4.92 -24.47
CA CYS A 291 23.64 -5.90 -25.11
C CYS A 291 24.28 -7.30 -25.11
N SER A 292 23.50 -8.31 -25.50
CA SER A 292 23.94 -9.72 -25.58
C SER A 292 25.01 -10.00 -26.65
N ASP A 293 25.50 -8.96 -27.33
CA ASP A 293 26.70 -9.01 -28.18
C ASP A 293 27.98 -9.23 -27.36
N TRP A 294 27.97 -8.81 -26.09
CA TRP A 294 29.09 -9.05 -25.18
C TRP A 294 29.15 -10.55 -24.79
N PRO A 295 30.28 -11.25 -25.01
CA PRO A 295 30.39 -12.68 -24.73
C PRO A 295 30.50 -13.00 -23.23
N GLY A 296 30.52 -11.98 -22.37
CA GLY A 296 30.52 -12.14 -20.92
C GLY A 296 31.91 -12.07 -20.27
N PRO A 297 31.96 -12.10 -18.93
CA PRO A 297 33.16 -11.77 -18.15
C PRO A 297 34.23 -12.86 -18.13
N LEU A 298 33.91 -14.09 -18.54
CA LEU A 298 34.89 -15.18 -18.68
C LEU A 298 35.68 -15.06 -19.99
N ASP A 299 34.99 -14.71 -21.07
CA ASP A 299 35.56 -14.70 -22.42
C ASP A 299 36.03 -13.30 -22.86
N TRP A 300 35.69 -12.23 -22.11
CA TRP A 300 36.09 -10.87 -22.43
C TRP A 300 36.48 -10.05 -21.18
N ARG A 301 37.77 -9.74 -21.05
CA ARG A 301 38.36 -8.96 -19.94
C ARG A 301 39.25 -7.81 -20.43
N GLN A 302 38.83 -7.18 -21.51
CA GLN A 302 39.50 -6.07 -22.16
C GLN A 302 38.49 -4.92 -22.38
N PRO A 303 38.91 -3.72 -22.83
CA PRO A 303 37.98 -2.62 -23.08
C PRO A 303 36.78 -3.09 -23.90
N ILE A 304 35.57 -2.72 -23.48
CA ILE A 304 34.34 -3.10 -24.17
C ILE A 304 34.18 -2.17 -25.37
N PRO A 305 34.11 -2.72 -26.59
CA PRO A 305 33.99 -1.91 -27.77
C PRO A 305 32.54 -1.44 -28.01
N PRO A 306 32.32 -0.31 -28.71
CA PRO A 306 30.99 0.26 -28.94
C PRO A 306 29.99 -0.69 -29.61
N GLU A 307 30.46 -1.64 -30.43
CA GLU A 307 29.61 -2.64 -31.07
C GLU A 307 28.84 -3.53 -30.07
N PHE A 308 29.22 -3.57 -28.80
CA PHE A 308 28.55 -4.41 -27.79
C PHE A 308 27.46 -3.70 -26.99
N TYR A 309 27.35 -2.37 -27.06
CA TYR A 309 26.42 -1.62 -26.22
C TYR A 309 25.67 -0.55 -27.00
N PHE A 310 24.40 -0.34 -26.64
CA PHE A 310 23.50 0.60 -27.29
C PHE A 310 23.61 2.01 -26.69
N THR A 311 23.88 2.99 -27.53
CA THR A 311 24.20 4.37 -27.18
C THR A 311 23.24 5.38 -27.84
N ALA A 312 23.44 6.67 -27.55
CA ALA A 312 22.77 7.74 -28.28
C ALA A 312 23.04 7.73 -29.79
N ASP A 313 24.24 7.29 -30.21
CA ASP A 313 24.63 7.27 -31.63
C ASP A 313 23.86 6.22 -32.43
N ASP A 314 23.33 5.20 -31.74
CA ASP A 314 22.49 4.17 -32.34
C ASP A 314 21.05 4.64 -32.60
N VAL A 315 20.64 5.73 -31.94
CA VAL A 315 19.38 6.44 -32.19
C VAL A 315 19.63 7.51 -33.25
N ASP A 316 19.90 7.06 -34.47
CA ASP A 316 20.14 7.96 -35.61
C ASP A 316 18.89 8.77 -35.99
N ASP A 317 19.02 9.74 -36.90
CA ASP A 317 17.90 10.59 -37.32
C ASP A 317 16.76 9.82 -38.01
N HIS A 318 16.99 8.55 -38.37
CA HIS A 318 16.00 7.63 -38.92
C HIS A 318 15.34 6.74 -37.85
N ALA A 319 15.57 6.97 -36.56
CA ALA A 319 14.78 6.36 -35.50
C ALA A 319 13.39 7.02 -35.37
N VAL A 320 12.39 6.24 -34.94
CA VAL A 320 11.00 6.64 -34.72
C VAL A 320 10.72 6.42 -33.23
N VAL A 321 10.99 7.43 -32.41
CA VAL A 321 10.86 7.34 -30.94
C VAL A 321 9.75 8.23 -30.37
N GLN A 322 9.03 8.93 -31.26
CA GLN A 322 8.02 9.91 -30.89
C GLN A 322 6.94 9.28 -30.00
N GLY A 323 6.65 9.89 -28.86
CA GLY A 323 5.60 9.44 -27.95
C GLY A 323 5.96 8.26 -27.03
N MET A 324 7.10 7.61 -27.24
CA MET A 324 7.52 6.44 -26.46
C MET A 324 7.83 6.83 -25.00
N VAL A 325 7.54 5.94 -24.07
CA VAL A 325 8.13 5.94 -22.73
C VAL A 325 9.13 4.79 -22.63
N ALA A 326 10.34 5.07 -22.14
CA ALA A 326 11.37 4.06 -21.93
C ALA A 326 11.68 3.86 -20.44
N PHE A 327 11.96 2.62 -20.04
CA PHE A 327 12.41 2.25 -18.70
C PHE A 327 13.75 1.51 -18.80
N PHE A 328 14.79 2.04 -18.17
CA PHE A 328 16.15 1.51 -18.20
C PHE A 328 16.55 0.95 -16.83
N PHE A 329 16.41 -0.36 -16.67
CA PHE A 329 17.04 -1.12 -15.59
C PHE A 329 18.51 -1.36 -15.90
N ALA A 330 19.34 -0.31 -15.75
CA ALA A 330 20.77 -0.33 -16.00
C ALA A 330 21.47 0.74 -15.15
N CYS A 331 22.69 0.47 -14.67
CA CYS A 331 23.49 1.44 -13.94
C CYS A 331 23.69 2.73 -14.76
N PHE A 332 23.50 3.89 -14.12
CA PHE A 332 23.65 5.20 -14.74
C PHE A 332 22.76 5.47 -15.98
N GLY A 333 21.74 4.64 -16.22
CA GLY A 333 20.90 4.75 -17.42
C GLY A 333 20.16 6.09 -17.55
N ALA A 334 19.93 6.81 -16.44
CA ALA A 334 19.40 8.17 -16.45
C ALA A 334 20.47 9.24 -16.21
N GLY A 335 21.51 8.96 -15.43
CA GLY A 335 22.56 9.94 -15.15
C GLY A 335 23.65 9.41 -14.25
N THR A 336 24.65 10.25 -13.98
CA THR A 336 25.76 9.93 -13.09
C THR A 336 25.95 11.08 -12.10
N PRO A 337 26.02 10.82 -10.78
CA PRO A 337 26.36 11.84 -9.81
C PRO A 337 27.89 12.02 -9.80
N GLN A 338 28.39 13.06 -9.14
CA GLN A 338 29.84 13.21 -8.98
C GLN A 338 30.42 12.11 -8.06
N ARG A 339 29.62 11.68 -7.08
CA ARG A 339 29.97 10.70 -6.05
C ARG A 339 28.87 9.67 -5.95
N SER A 340 29.23 8.40 -5.79
CA SER A 340 28.24 7.35 -5.62
C SER A 340 27.63 7.43 -4.23
N ASP A 341 26.33 7.19 -4.14
CA ASP A 341 25.69 6.89 -2.86
C ASP A 341 26.19 5.53 -2.29
N PHE A 342 26.92 4.75 -3.10
CA PHE A 342 27.61 3.50 -2.76
C PHE A 342 29.13 3.64 -2.58
N ASP A 343 29.71 4.85 -2.58
CA ASP A 343 31.17 5.10 -2.47
C ASP A 343 31.80 4.39 -1.25
N HIS A 344 31.00 4.11 -0.23
CA HIS A 344 31.39 3.39 0.97
C HIS A 344 31.71 1.89 0.73
N LEU A 345 31.14 1.25 -0.31
CA LEU A 345 31.39 -0.15 -0.68
C LEU A 345 32.78 -0.36 -1.33
N ALA A 346 33.26 0.62 -2.09
CA ALA A 346 34.52 0.52 -2.83
C ALA A 346 35.78 0.78 -1.98
N GLY A 347 35.62 1.18 -0.71
CA GLY A 347 36.73 1.46 0.21
C GLY A 347 37.56 2.72 -0.09
N VAL A 348 37.36 3.37 -1.24
CA VAL A 348 37.97 4.64 -1.65
C VAL A 348 36.89 5.51 -2.28
N ALA A 349 36.70 6.73 -1.77
CA ALA A 349 35.76 7.70 -2.34
C ALA A 349 36.35 8.29 -3.64
N VAL A 350 36.35 7.48 -4.70
CA VAL A 350 36.76 7.91 -6.04
C VAL A 350 35.55 8.55 -6.72
N PRO A 351 35.64 9.80 -7.21
CA PRO A 351 34.56 10.41 -7.96
C PRO A 351 34.14 9.53 -9.15
N LEU A 352 32.85 9.29 -9.31
CA LEU A 352 32.28 8.58 -10.46
C LEU A 352 32.46 9.38 -11.75
N ALA A 353 32.44 10.70 -11.65
CA ALA A 353 32.68 11.64 -12.74
C ALA A 353 33.32 12.93 -12.22
N SER A 354 33.94 13.71 -13.11
CA SER A 354 34.49 15.03 -12.77
C SER A 354 33.40 16.02 -12.34
N ARG A 355 32.22 15.92 -12.95
CA ARG A 355 30.99 16.66 -12.64
C ARG A 355 29.79 15.73 -12.83
N PRO A 356 28.65 15.96 -12.14
CA PRO A 356 27.45 15.17 -12.36
C PRO A 356 26.80 15.51 -13.71
N PHE A 357 26.14 14.54 -14.36
CA PHE A 357 25.48 14.74 -15.65
C PHE A 357 24.31 13.78 -15.90
N VAL A 358 23.39 14.17 -16.79
CA VAL A 358 22.32 13.31 -17.32
C VAL A 358 22.88 12.48 -18.48
N ALA A 359 22.53 11.18 -18.55
CA ALA A 359 23.06 10.27 -19.55
C ALA A 359 22.65 10.68 -20.98
N ARG A 360 23.54 10.46 -21.96
CA ARG A 360 23.34 10.96 -23.33
C ARG A 360 22.22 10.26 -24.09
N LEU A 361 22.04 8.95 -23.87
CA LEU A 361 21.00 8.17 -24.53
C LEU A 361 19.58 8.71 -24.23
N PRO A 362 19.18 8.93 -22.96
CA PRO A 362 17.92 9.61 -22.66
C PRO A 362 17.78 10.99 -23.30
N GLN A 363 18.84 11.81 -23.27
CA GLN A 363 18.79 13.15 -23.90
C GLN A 363 18.46 13.04 -25.38
N ARG A 364 19.10 12.09 -26.10
CA ARG A 364 18.87 11.86 -27.52
C ARG A 364 17.44 11.38 -27.81
N LEU A 365 16.88 10.50 -26.98
CA LEU A 365 15.50 10.03 -27.12
C LEU A 365 14.48 11.15 -26.92
N LEU A 366 14.66 11.95 -25.86
CA LEU A 366 13.76 13.04 -25.49
C LEU A 366 13.91 14.25 -26.44
N ALA A 367 15.03 14.42 -27.11
CA ALA A 367 15.24 15.52 -28.05
C ALA A 367 15.19 15.08 -29.52
N HIS A 368 14.74 13.87 -29.84
CA HIS A 368 14.90 13.32 -31.18
C HIS A 368 14.23 14.20 -32.29
N PRO A 369 14.91 14.48 -33.42
CA PRO A 369 14.46 15.46 -34.42
C PRO A 369 13.18 15.08 -35.16
N ARG A 370 12.86 13.79 -35.26
CA ARG A 370 11.58 13.30 -35.84
C ARG A 370 10.45 13.15 -34.81
N GLY A 371 10.60 13.77 -33.65
CA GLY A 371 9.64 13.71 -32.56
C GLY A 371 10.22 13.00 -31.34
N ALA A 372 10.02 13.62 -30.19
CA ALA A 372 10.57 13.22 -28.91
C ALA A 372 9.87 12.01 -28.29
N ALA A 373 10.63 11.15 -27.62
CA ALA A 373 10.10 10.30 -26.56
C ALA A 373 9.51 11.20 -25.44
N LEU A 374 8.50 10.71 -24.72
CA LEU A 374 7.82 11.49 -23.68
C LEU A 374 8.57 11.45 -22.37
N ALA A 375 9.10 10.28 -22.01
CA ALA A 375 9.86 10.11 -20.78
C ALA A 375 10.84 8.94 -20.86
N VAL A 376 11.91 9.05 -20.08
CA VAL A 376 12.82 7.94 -19.76
C VAL A 376 12.90 7.81 -18.25
N ILE A 377 12.58 6.63 -17.74
CA ILE A 377 12.75 6.26 -16.32
C ILE A 377 14.04 5.45 -16.21
N GLY A 378 14.95 5.80 -15.31
CA GLY A 378 16.20 5.04 -15.15
C GLY A 378 16.99 5.42 -13.91
N HIS A 379 18.12 4.73 -13.70
CA HIS A 379 18.96 4.94 -12.52
C HIS A 379 19.95 6.08 -12.68
N VAL A 380 20.14 6.85 -11.61
CA VAL A 380 21.17 7.90 -11.50
C VAL A 380 22.48 7.36 -10.89
N ASP A 381 22.53 6.13 -10.43
CA ASP A 381 23.72 5.49 -9.85
C ASP A 381 23.75 4.01 -10.24
N GLN A 382 24.42 3.17 -9.45
CA GLN A 382 24.42 1.72 -9.60
C GLN A 382 23.03 1.11 -9.34
N ALA A 383 22.70 0.06 -10.11
CA ALA A 383 21.48 -0.75 -9.99
C ALA A 383 21.83 -2.17 -9.51
N TRP A 384 20.92 -2.80 -8.76
CA TRP A 384 21.15 -4.11 -8.11
C TRP A 384 19.97 -5.08 -8.26
N GLY A 385 20.23 -6.39 -8.21
CA GLY A 385 19.18 -7.43 -8.35
C GLY A 385 18.11 -7.45 -7.24
N TYR A 386 18.34 -6.76 -6.12
CA TYR A 386 17.41 -6.64 -5.00
C TYR A 386 16.12 -5.87 -5.33
N SER A 387 16.06 -5.20 -6.49
CA SER A 387 14.84 -4.62 -7.03
C SER A 387 13.74 -5.65 -7.31
N PHE A 388 14.08 -6.90 -7.63
CA PHE A 388 13.11 -7.91 -8.07
C PHE A 388 13.29 -9.28 -7.43
N GLN A 389 14.26 -9.44 -6.53
CA GLN A 389 14.43 -10.64 -5.72
C GLN A 389 14.64 -10.27 -4.25
N TRP A 390 14.04 -11.07 -3.36
CA TRP A 390 14.21 -10.93 -1.93
C TRP A 390 14.53 -12.27 -1.27
N GLU A 391 15.47 -12.26 -0.34
CA GLU A 391 15.88 -13.46 0.37
C GLU A 391 14.72 -14.05 1.19
N GLY A 392 14.48 -15.35 1.07
CA GLY A 392 13.39 -16.04 1.76
C GLY A 392 11.98 -15.77 1.22
N ALA A 393 11.79 -14.73 0.41
CA ALA A 393 10.50 -14.39 -0.22
C ALA A 393 10.49 -14.59 -1.75
N GLY A 394 11.66 -14.81 -2.37
CA GLY A 394 11.77 -15.09 -3.80
C GLY A 394 11.52 -13.85 -4.68
N ARG A 395 11.02 -14.07 -5.89
CA ARG A 395 10.79 -13.04 -6.91
C ARG A 395 9.70 -12.04 -6.50
N GLN A 396 9.96 -10.74 -6.70
CA GLN A 396 9.10 -9.62 -6.31
C GLN A 396 8.85 -8.67 -7.50
N LEU A 397 7.80 -8.93 -8.30
CA LEU A 397 7.49 -8.15 -9.52
C LEU A 397 6.37 -7.12 -9.35
N ALA A 398 5.60 -7.17 -8.26
CA ALA A 398 4.37 -6.40 -8.10
C ALA A 398 4.54 -4.88 -8.35
N VAL A 399 5.68 -4.31 -7.95
CA VAL A 399 6.00 -2.89 -8.17
C VAL A 399 6.18 -2.57 -9.66
N PHE A 400 6.90 -3.43 -10.39
CA PHE A 400 7.10 -3.27 -11.83
C PHE A 400 5.83 -3.54 -12.62
N GLU A 401 5.08 -4.59 -12.27
CA GLU A 401 3.77 -4.90 -12.85
C GLU A 401 2.83 -3.71 -12.70
N SER A 402 2.67 -3.20 -11.47
CA SER A 402 1.76 -2.08 -11.20
C SER A 402 2.16 -0.80 -11.92
N MET A 403 3.46 -0.49 -11.99
CA MET A 403 3.97 0.64 -12.77
C MET A 403 3.65 0.49 -14.26
N VAL A 404 3.98 -0.67 -14.84
CA VAL A 404 3.71 -0.93 -16.27
C VAL A 404 2.21 -0.86 -16.55
N THR A 405 1.37 -1.52 -15.75
CA THR A 405 -0.09 -1.47 -15.90
C THR A 405 -0.63 -0.03 -15.89
N ARG A 406 -0.12 0.85 -15.01
CA ARG A 406 -0.51 2.28 -15.01
C ARG A 406 -0.10 3.00 -16.28
N LEU A 407 1.12 2.76 -16.78
CA LEU A 407 1.59 3.32 -18.05
C LEU A 407 0.70 2.86 -19.22
N LEU A 408 0.43 1.55 -19.31
CA LEU A 408 -0.42 0.97 -20.35
C LEU A 408 -1.88 1.47 -20.29
N ALA A 409 -2.36 1.87 -19.11
CA ALA A 409 -3.65 2.50 -18.91
C ALA A 409 -3.68 4.00 -19.27
N GLY A 410 -2.57 4.58 -19.75
CA GLY A 410 -2.49 5.99 -20.13
C GLY A 410 -2.46 6.96 -18.93
N GLN A 411 -2.04 6.49 -17.76
CA GLN A 411 -1.82 7.35 -16.60
C GLN A 411 -0.52 8.18 -16.77
N PRO A 412 -0.39 9.31 -16.05
CA PRO A 412 0.83 10.11 -16.09
C PRO A 412 2.04 9.31 -15.64
N VAL A 413 3.19 9.52 -16.28
CA VAL A 413 4.44 8.81 -15.95
C VAL A 413 4.79 8.94 -14.46
N GLY A 414 4.64 10.14 -13.89
CA GLY A 414 4.85 10.42 -12.47
C GLY A 414 3.96 9.60 -11.54
N GLN A 415 2.71 9.35 -11.92
CA GLN A 415 1.80 8.50 -11.16
C GLN A 415 2.12 7.01 -11.30
N ALA A 416 2.68 6.60 -12.45
CA ALA A 416 3.05 5.21 -12.65
C ALA A 416 4.24 4.81 -11.76
N VAL A 417 5.22 5.69 -11.56
CA VAL A 417 6.43 5.39 -10.77
C VAL A 417 6.22 5.45 -9.25
N GLU A 418 5.06 5.90 -8.76
CA GLU A 418 4.79 6.04 -7.32
C GLU A 418 5.02 4.74 -6.54
N TYR A 419 4.78 3.56 -7.13
CA TYR A 419 5.06 2.27 -6.47
C TYR A 419 6.56 2.04 -6.20
N LEU A 420 7.46 2.63 -6.99
CA LEU A 420 8.90 2.61 -6.72
C LEU A 420 9.22 3.48 -5.50
N ASN A 421 8.53 4.63 -5.36
CA ASN A 421 8.67 5.52 -4.21
C ASN A 421 8.09 4.91 -2.93
N GLU A 422 6.95 4.24 -3.02
CA GLU A 422 6.35 3.48 -1.90
C GLU A 422 7.32 2.40 -1.39
N ARG A 423 7.92 1.63 -2.32
CA ARG A 423 8.95 0.64 -1.99
C ARG A 423 10.16 1.28 -1.31
N TYR A 424 10.65 2.41 -1.83
CA TYR A 424 11.76 3.12 -1.22
C TYR A 424 11.44 3.60 0.22
N ALA A 425 10.22 4.12 0.44
CA ALA A 425 9.77 4.58 1.75
C ALA A 425 9.65 3.44 2.77
N GLU A 426 9.10 2.29 2.36
CA GLU A 426 9.00 1.07 3.17
C GLU A 426 10.39 0.57 3.58
N LEU A 427 11.27 0.36 2.61
CA LEU A 427 12.64 -0.12 2.86
C LEU A 427 13.45 0.85 3.73
N SER A 428 13.25 2.16 3.56
CA SER A 428 13.89 3.18 4.40
C SER A 428 13.43 3.13 5.86
N ALA A 429 12.15 2.84 6.10
CA ALA A 429 11.60 2.70 7.44
C ALA A 429 12.16 1.45 8.13
N GLU A 430 12.20 0.32 7.41
CA GLU A 430 12.76 -0.94 7.92
C GLU A 430 14.26 -0.83 8.20
N LEU A 431 15.03 -0.27 7.26
CA LEU A 431 16.46 -0.01 7.48
C LEU A 431 16.70 0.83 8.74
N THR A 432 15.85 1.81 8.97
CA THR A 432 15.93 2.67 10.16
C THR A 432 15.61 1.91 11.44
N ALA A 433 14.60 1.02 11.42
CA ALA A 433 14.23 0.19 12.55
C ALA A 433 15.36 -0.78 12.93
N LEU A 434 15.93 -1.50 11.95
CA LEU A 434 17.04 -2.41 12.17
C LEU A 434 18.26 -1.71 12.78
N LEU A 435 18.65 -0.56 12.23
CA LEU A 435 19.76 0.24 12.76
C LEU A 435 19.46 0.78 14.18
N GLN A 436 18.19 0.94 14.58
CA GLN A 436 17.82 1.35 15.93
C GLN A 436 17.86 0.18 16.92
N ASP A 437 17.34 -0.98 16.53
CA ASP A 437 17.34 -2.18 17.37
C ASP A 437 18.77 -2.63 17.66
N GLU A 438 19.64 -2.59 16.67
CA GLU A 438 21.06 -2.86 16.86
C GLU A 438 21.73 -1.88 17.82
N ARG A 439 21.42 -0.58 17.71
CA ARG A 439 21.90 0.44 18.67
C ARG A 439 21.39 0.23 20.09
N ARG A 440 20.25 -0.45 20.26
CA ARG A 440 19.69 -0.83 21.57
C ARG A 440 20.23 -2.17 22.07
N GLY A 441 21.14 -2.80 21.35
CA GLY A 441 21.81 -4.04 21.73
C GLY A 441 21.16 -5.32 21.18
N ALA A 442 20.20 -5.21 20.25
CA ALA A 442 19.71 -6.38 19.52
C ALA A 442 20.76 -6.86 18.51
N THR A 443 20.86 -8.17 18.31
CA THR A 443 21.71 -8.72 17.25
C THR A 443 20.94 -8.67 15.94
N VAL A 444 21.41 -7.87 14.98
CA VAL A 444 20.87 -7.85 13.61
C VAL A 444 21.80 -8.66 12.71
N ASP A 445 21.21 -9.59 11.95
CA ASP A 445 21.94 -10.40 10.97
C ASP A 445 22.49 -9.54 9.81
N ASP A 446 23.74 -9.81 9.43
CA ASP A 446 24.46 -9.06 8.41
C ASP A 446 23.80 -9.18 7.03
N ALA A 447 23.30 -10.37 6.67
CA ALA A 447 22.63 -10.59 5.38
C ALA A 447 21.37 -9.73 5.27
N THR A 448 20.58 -9.69 6.35
CA THR A 448 19.36 -8.88 6.47
C THR A 448 19.67 -7.40 6.33
N LEU A 449 20.66 -6.89 7.07
CA LEU A 449 21.04 -5.48 7.05
C LEU A 449 21.61 -5.06 5.67
N ALA A 450 22.47 -5.89 5.09
CA ALA A 450 23.05 -5.65 3.77
C ALA A 450 21.97 -5.65 2.66
N GLY A 451 21.05 -6.61 2.71
CA GLY A 451 19.95 -6.72 1.75
C GLY A 451 19.04 -5.49 1.78
N ILE A 452 18.58 -5.09 2.97
CA ILE A 452 17.70 -3.93 3.13
C ILE A 452 18.40 -2.62 2.77
N TRP A 453 19.68 -2.44 3.14
CA TRP A 453 20.44 -1.25 2.78
C TRP A 453 20.65 -1.13 1.27
N THR A 454 20.99 -2.23 0.60
CA THR A 454 21.17 -2.26 -0.87
C THR A 454 19.85 -1.96 -1.57
N ALA A 455 18.76 -2.64 -1.18
CA ALA A 455 17.44 -2.44 -1.76
C ALA A 455 16.92 -1.00 -1.56
N THR A 456 17.21 -0.39 -0.41
CA THR A 456 16.83 1.00 -0.12
C THR A 456 17.49 1.98 -1.08
N ASN A 457 18.80 1.85 -1.32
CA ASN A 457 19.52 2.80 -2.19
C ASN A 457 19.22 2.55 -3.67
N ASP A 458 19.00 1.30 -4.05
CA ASP A 458 18.55 0.91 -5.39
C ASP A 458 17.17 1.52 -5.71
N ALA A 459 16.17 1.31 -4.85
CA ALA A 459 14.82 1.84 -5.03
C ALA A 459 14.77 3.39 -5.06
N ARG A 460 15.67 4.07 -4.35
CA ARG A 460 15.77 5.55 -4.36
C ARG A 460 16.23 6.13 -5.69
N SER A 461 16.99 5.36 -6.46
CA SER A 461 17.85 5.91 -7.53
C SER A 461 17.15 6.01 -8.89
N TYR A 462 15.89 5.58 -8.99
CA TYR A 462 15.05 5.81 -10.17
C TYR A 462 14.64 7.28 -10.27
N VAL A 463 14.78 7.86 -11.47
CA VAL A 463 14.29 9.20 -11.77
C VAL A 463 13.55 9.23 -13.10
N ILE A 464 12.64 10.18 -13.24
CA ILE A 464 12.01 10.51 -14.53
C ILE A 464 12.83 11.62 -15.22
N LEU A 465 13.21 11.35 -16.47
CA LEU A 465 13.67 12.36 -17.41
C LEU A 465 12.53 12.63 -18.40
N GLY A 466 12.04 13.86 -18.44
CA GLY A 466 10.78 14.24 -19.10
C GLY A 466 9.79 14.90 -18.14
N ASP A 467 8.68 15.36 -18.69
CA ASP A 467 7.51 15.89 -17.99
C ASP A 467 6.79 14.74 -17.26
N PRO A 468 6.70 14.78 -15.92
CA PRO A 468 6.08 13.71 -15.15
C PRO A 468 4.56 13.62 -15.37
N ALA A 469 3.94 14.64 -15.96
CA ALA A 469 2.52 14.63 -16.30
C ALA A 469 2.22 14.02 -17.68
N ALA A 470 3.23 13.72 -18.48
CA ALA A 470 3.05 13.16 -19.82
C ALA A 470 2.39 11.77 -19.78
N ARG A 471 1.59 11.45 -20.81
CA ARG A 471 0.86 10.19 -20.94
C ARG A 471 1.13 9.52 -22.27
N LEU A 472 1.08 8.20 -22.31
CA LEU A 472 1.09 7.46 -23.58
C LEU A 472 -0.15 7.85 -24.41
N ALA A 473 0.09 8.41 -25.60
CA ALA A 473 -0.96 8.74 -26.55
C ALA A 473 -1.31 7.49 -27.38
N LEU A 474 -2.29 6.70 -26.92
CA LEU A 474 -2.61 5.38 -27.49
C LEU A 474 -3.82 5.43 -28.43
N VAL A 475 -3.80 4.62 -29.50
CA VAL A 475 -4.99 4.39 -30.34
C VAL A 475 -6.13 3.80 -29.48
N ALA A 476 -7.39 4.10 -29.78
CA ALA A 476 -8.54 3.51 -29.06
C ALA A 476 -8.52 1.97 -29.08
N ALA A 477 -9.01 1.32 -28.02
CA ALA A 477 -9.06 -0.14 -27.95
C ALA A 477 -10.02 -0.69 -29.01
N PRO A 478 -9.71 -1.83 -29.67
CA PRO A 478 -10.71 -2.54 -30.45
C PRO A 478 -11.91 -2.83 -29.53
N VAL A 479 -13.11 -2.43 -29.96
CA VAL A 479 -14.34 -2.75 -29.23
C VAL A 479 -14.49 -4.26 -29.23
N ALA A 480 -14.32 -4.90 -28.07
CA ALA A 480 -14.58 -6.32 -27.93
C ALA A 480 -16.05 -6.61 -28.30
N PRO A 481 -16.34 -7.63 -29.14
CA PRO A 481 -17.72 -7.97 -29.46
C PRO A 481 -18.46 -8.38 -28.19
N GLN A 482 -19.61 -7.75 -27.93
CA GLN A 482 -20.52 -8.17 -26.86
C GLN A 482 -20.93 -9.63 -27.09
N PRO A 483 -20.90 -10.50 -26.07
CA PRO A 483 -21.47 -11.82 -26.21
C PRO A 483 -22.99 -11.70 -26.42
N ALA A 484 -23.45 -12.26 -27.54
CA ALA A 484 -24.86 -12.38 -27.87
C ALA A 484 -25.60 -13.20 -26.80
N SER A 485 -26.81 -12.79 -26.46
CA SER A 485 -27.71 -13.48 -25.54
C SER A 485 -27.89 -14.94 -25.93
N VAL A 486 -27.43 -15.87 -25.10
CA VAL A 486 -27.69 -17.30 -25.30
C VAL A 486 -29.06 -17.62 -24.70
N ALA A 487 -29.96 -18.03 -25.59
CA ALA A 487 -31.28 -18.51 -25.29
C ALA A 487 -31.24 -19.77 -24.41
N ARG A 488 -32.20 -19.86 -23.48
CA ARG A 488 -32.47 -21.03 -22.63
C ARG A 488 -32.68 -22.27 -23.50
N ARG A 489 -32.00 -23.36 -23.15
CA ARG A 489 -32.39 -24.72 -23.58
C ARG A 489 -32.94 -25.48 -22.38
N ASP A 490 -34.17 -25.92 -22.53
CA ASP A 490 -34.79 -26.99 -21.77
C ASP A 490 -34.02 -28.30 -21.97
N THR A 491 -33.83 -29.05 -20.89
CA THR A 491 -33.87 -30.52 -20.92
C THR A 491 -34.35 -31.05 -19.57
N ARG A 492 -35.47 -31.77 -19.63
CA ARG A 492 -36.06 -32.62 -18.61
C ARG A 492 -35.20 -33.86 -18.34
N GLU A 493 -35.45 -34.42 -17.15
CA GLU A 493 -35.36 -35.84 -16.75
C GLU A 493 -33.98 -36.50 -16.70
N ILE A 494 -33.59 -36.95 -15.50
CA ILE A 494 -33.51 -38.37 -15.13
C ILE A 494 -33.74 -38.47 -13.61
N ALA A 495 -34.59 -39.41 -13.23
CA ALA A 495 -35.02 -39.71 -11.88
C ALA A 495 -34.26 -40.90 -11.26
N SER A 496 -34.34 -40.96 -9.92
CA SER A 496 -34.18 -42.13 -9.01
C SER A 496 -32.81 -42.82 -8.99
N GLU A 497 -32.22 -43.13 -7.84
CA GLU A 497 -32.71 -44.17 -6.92
C GLU A 497 -32.34 -43.96 -5.44
N SER A 498 -33.21 -44.53 -4.61
CA SER A 498 -33.32 -44.53 -3.16
C SER A 498 -32.30 -45.39 -2.41
N GLY A 499 -32.03 -45.03 -1.16
CA GLY A 499 -31.41 -45.92 -0.17
C GLY A 499 -31.60 -45.42 1.26
N ALA A 500 -32.75 -45.72 1.86
CA ALA A 500 -33.07 -45.44 3.26
C ALA A 500 -32.28 -46.35 4.22
N ARG A 501 -31.86 -45.82 5.38
CA ARG A 501 -31.67 -46.59 6.62
C ARG A 501 -32.07 -45.77 7.85
N GLU A 502 -32.75 -46.49 8.73
CA GLU A 502 -33.52 -46.06 9.90
C GLU A 502 -32.68 -45.50 11.06
N ALA A 503 -33.32 -44.65 11.85
CA ALA A 503 -32.90 -44.21 13.17
C ALA A 503 -33.66 -44.98 14.27
N ALA A 504 -33.01 -45.17 15.43
CA ALA A 504 -33.65 -45.62 16.67
C ALA A 504 -32.91 -45.03 17.91
N PRO A 505 -33.58 -44.91 19.09
CA PRO A 505 -33.51 -43.72 19.95
C PRO A 505 -32.81 -43.94 21.31
N GLY A 506 -32.49 -42.86 22.04
CA GLY A 506 -31.99 -42.95 23.42
C GLY A 506 -31.99 -41.63 24.20
N ALA A 507 -32.58 -41.65 25.38
CA ALA A 507 -32.93 -40.52 26.25
C ALA A 507 -31.76 -39.83 27.00
N GLY A 508 -31.87 -38.50 27.11
CA GLY A 508 -31.86 -37.70 28.35
C GLY A 508 -30.72 -37.81 29.38
N ARG A 509 -29.98 -36.70 29.57
CA ARG A 509 -29.79 -36.02 30.87
C ARG A 509 -28.94 -34.75 30.73
N ALA A 510 -29.34 -33.70 31.44
CA ALA A 510 -28.65 -32.42 31.56
C ALA A 510 -27.39 -32.53 32.43
N ALA A 511 -26.30 -31.92 31.99
CA ALA A 511 -25.16 -31.54 32.82
C ALA A 511 -24.46 -30.32 32.20
N PHE A 512 -24.24 -29.29 33.02
CA PHE A 512 -23.38 -28.15 32.73
C PHE A 512 -21.92 -28.63 32.68
N THR A 513 -21.19 -28.28 31.61
CA THR A 513 -19.74 -28.51 31.53
C THR A 513 -19.03 -27.30 30.93
N ALA A 514 -17.85 -27.02 31.50
CA ALA A 514 -16.98 -25.89 31.24
C ALA A 514 -16.69 -25.65 29.75
N ILE A 515 -16.76 -24.38 29.33
CA ILE A 515 -16.47 -23.91 27.98
C ILE A 515 -14.95 -23.94 27.80
N GLY A 516 -14.44 -25.01 27.18
CA GLY A 516 -13.01 -25.20 26.97
C GLY A 516 -12.68 -26.38 26.08
N ALA A 517 -12.94 -26.24 24.77
CA ALA A 517 -12.22 -26.93 23.69
C ALA A 517 -12.74 -26.43 22.33
N THR A 518 -11.90 -25.75 21.54
CA THR A 518 -12.16 -25.55 20.11
C THR A 518 -12.10 -26.90 19.40
N GLN A 519 -13.25 -27.42 18.95
CA GLN A 519 -13.29 -28.59 18.08
C GLN A 519 -12.74 -28.22 16.68
N PRO A 520 -11.97 -29.10 16.01
CA PRO A 520 -11.71 -28.98 14.58
C PRO A 520 -13.02 -29.12 13.81
N ARG A 521 -13.10 -28.54 12.60
CA ARG A 521 -14.26 -28.64 11.69
C ARG A 521 -14.86 -30.04 11.77
N ASP A 522 -16.03 -30.17 12.40
CA ASP A 522 -16.87 -31.34 12.20
C ASP A 522 -17.22 -31.31 10.71
N ALA A 523 -16.58 -32.19 9.94
CA ALA A 523 -16.73 -32.30 8.49
C ALA A 523 -18.11 -32.83 8.07
N THR A 524 -19.09 -32.78 8.97
CA THR A 524 -20.47 -33.25 8.81
C THR A 524 -21.52 -32.23 9.25
N GLY A 525 -21.13 -31.06 9.78
CA GLY A 525 -22.04 -29.93 9.97
C GLY A 525 -22.28 -29.21 8.64
N GLY A 526 -22.97 -29.87 7.72
CA GLY A 526 -23.32 -29.35 6.40
C GLY A 526 -24.06 -28.02 6.47
N MET A 527 -24.27 -27.38 5.31
CA MET A 527 -25.27 -26.31 5.15
C MET A 527 -26.71 -26.82 5.35
N GLU A 528 -26.96 -27.58 6.40
CA GLU A 528 -28.29 -28.05 6.76
C GLU A 528 -28.92 -27.01 7.68
N GLY A 529 -29.95 -26.31 7.17
CA GLY A 529 -30.96 -25.69 8.02
C GLY A 529 -31.42 -24.28 7.68
N LEU A 530 -30.70 -23.51 6.85
CA LEU A 530 -31.07 -22.11 6.57
C LEU A 530 -31.51 -21.94 5.12
N THR A 531 -32.76 -22.28 4.84
CA THR A 531 -33.39 -22.05 3.53
C THR A 531 -34.33 -20.85 3.53
N ALA A 532 -34.78 -20.40 4.70
CA ALA A 532 -35.72 -19.29 4.83
C ALA A 532 -34.98 -17.94 4.95
N PRO A 533 -35.34 -16.94 4.14
CA PRO A 533 -34.88 -15.57 4.35
C PRO A 533 -35.32 -15.03 5.71
N PHE A 534 -34.48 -14.22 6.34
CA PHE A 534 -34.76 -13.56 7.61
C PHE A 534 -34.27 -12.13 7.58
N ARG A 535 -34.77 -11.28 8.48
CA ARG A 535 -34.38 -9.87 8.55
C ARG A 535 -33.36 -9.61 9.66
N VAL A 536 -32.39 -8.76 9.38
CA VAL A 536 -31.43 -8.25 10.37
C VAL A 536 -31.62 -6.74 10.55
N ALA A 537 -31.23 -6.25 11.73
CA ALA A 537 -31.24 -4.83 12.04
C ALA A 537 -29.89 -4.36 12.59
N VAL A 538 -29.52 -3.13 12.22
CA VAL A 538 -28.42 -2.39 12.83
C VAL A 538 -28.97 -1.16 13.52
N VAL A 539 -28.60 -1.00 14.79
CA VAL A 539 -28.91 0.21 15.56
C VAL A 539 -27.77 1.21 15.41
N GLN A 540 -28.12 2.42 14.98
CA GLN A 540 -27.26 3.60 14.98
C GLN A 540 -27.90 4.65 15.88
N ASP A 541 -27.43 4.75 17.12
CA ASP A 541 -27.94 5.72 18.09
C ASP A 541 -26.83 6.07 19.09
N ALA A 542 -27.07 7.10 19.89
CA ALA A 542 -26.21 7.54 20.98
C ALA A 542 -26.46 6.72 22.26
N PRO A 543 -25.42 6.48 23.07
CA PRO A 543 -25.57 6.05 24.45
C PRO A 543 -26.12 7.18 25.32
N GLN A 544 -26.48 6.89 26.57
CA GLN A 544 -26.44 7.88 27.66
C GLN A 544 -25.10 7.70 28.36
N ALA A 545 -24.06 8.37 27.88
CA ALA A 545 -22.69 8.03 28.25
C ALA A 545 -22.44 8.21 29.76
N PHE A 546 -21.76 7.23 30.36
CA PHE A 546 -21.45 7.11 31.78
C PHE A 546 -22.68 6.90 32.69
N ASP A 547 -23.86 6.66 32.12
CA ASP A 547 -25.04 6.18 32.81
C ASP A 547 -25.47 4.82 32.23
N GLN A 548 -24.98 3.76 32.87
CA GLN A 548 -25.25 2.39 32.48
C GLN A 548 -26.75 2.06 32.51
N GLY A 549 -27.47 2.57 33.52
CA GLY A 549 -28.89 2.28 33.70
C GLY A 549 -29.75 2.92 32.62
N ALA A 550 -29.50 4.20 32.32
CA ALA A 550 -30.20 4.93 31.27
C ALA A 550 -29.89 4.36 29.88
N SER A 551 -28.62 4.01 29.61
CA SER A 551 -28.23 3.38 28.35
C SER A 551 -28.84 1.98 28.18
N LEU A 552 -28.93 1.19 29.26
CA LEU A 552 -29.57 -0.12 29.24
C LEU A 552 -31.07 0.00 28.94
N ALA A 553 -31.77 0.91 29.60
CA ALA A 553 -33.19 1.17 29.34
C ALA A 553 -33.41 1.57 27.86
N LYS A 554 -32.56 2.45 27.32
CA LYS A 554 -32.61 2.85 25.90
C LYS A 554 -32.33 1.66 24.97
N ALA A 555 -31.34 0.82 25.28
CA ALA A 555 -31.04 -0.38 24.49
C ALA A 555 -32.25 -1.33 24.43
N MET A 556 -32.95 -1.54 25.55
CA MET A 556 -34.15 -2.39 25.60
C MET A 556 -35.27 -1.85 24.69
N THR A 557 -35.48 -0.53 24.66
CA THR A 557 -36.44 0.11 23.74
C THR A 557 -36.02 -0.13 22.28
N LEU A 558 -34.76 0.10 21.94
CA LEU A 558 -34.24 -0.07 20.58
C LEU A 558 -34.28 -1.54 20.11
N ILE A 559 -34.09 -2.50 21.02
CA ILE A 559 -34.27 -3.93 20.75
C ILE A 559 -35.73 -4.22 20.37
N ALA A 560 -36.68 -3.72 21.15
CA ALA A 560 -38.10 -3.90 20.86
C ALA A 560 -38.50 -3.23 19.53
N ASP A 561 -37.99 -2.03 19.25
CA ASP A 561 -38.25 -1.32 18.00
C ASP A 561 -37.68 -2.05 16.76
N ALA A 562 -36.49 -2.64 16.89
CA ALA A 562 -35.90 -3.46 15.84
C ALA A 562 -36.72 -4.74 15.59
N ALA A 563 -37.18 -5.41 16.66
CA ALA A 563 -38.03 -6.59 16.56
C ALA A 563 -39.40 -6.26 15.94
N ALA A 564 -39.99 -5.09 16.26
CA ALA A 564 -41.22 -4.61 15.64
C ALA A 564 -41.09 -4.38 14.12
N ARG A 565 -39.87 -4.18 13.62
CA ARG A 565 -39.56 -4.11 12.17
C ARG A 565 -39.32 -5.49 11.53
N GLY A 566 -39.51 -6.56 12.30
CA GLY A 566 -39.36 -7.95 11.88
C GLY A 566 -37.94 -8.50 11.98
N ALA A 567 -37.01 -7.79 12.63
CA ALA A 567 -35.63 -8.27 12.75
C ALA A 567 -35.54 -9.51 13.66
N GLN A 568 -34.74 -10.49 13.25
CA GLN A 568 -34.41 -11.69 14.02
C GLN A 568 -32.98 -11.63 14.61
N LEU A 569 -32.14 -10.73 14.09
CA LEU A 569 -30.83 -10.37 14.65
C LEU A 569 -30.73 -8.85 14.75
N VAL A 570 -30.27 -8.36 15.91
CA VAL A 570 -30.04 -6.93 16.15
C VAL A 570 -28.58 -6.71 16.53
N VAL A 571 -27.89 -5.80 15.85
CA VAL A 571 -26.48 -5.44 16.11
C VAL A 571 -26.38 -4.00 16.59
N PHE A 572 -25.75 -3.82 17.74
CA PHE A 572 -25.49 -2.50 18.35
C PHE A 572 -24.03 -2.06 18.17
N PRO A 573 -23.75 -0.75 18.25
CA PRO A 573 -22.41 -0.21 18.12
C PRO A 573 -21.42 -0.62 19.22
N GLU A 574 -20.14 -0.34 18.97
CA GLU A 574 -19.04 -0.52 19.93
C GLU A 574 -19.30 0.30 21.20
N ALA A 575 -19.02 -0.25 22.39
CA ALA A 575 -19.12 0.45 23.68
C ALA A 575 -20.46 1.16 23.98
N PHE A 576 -21.59 0.68 23.44
CA PHE A 576 -22.89 1.37 23.53
C PHE A 576 -23.39 1.58 24.97
N LEU A 577 -23.28 0.61 25.88
CA LEU A 577 -23.88 0.78 27.22
C LEU A 577 -23.15 1.76 28.15
N CYS A 578 -21.83 1.91 27.98
CA CYS A 578 -21.03 2.82 28.80
C CYS A 578 -20.79 4.16 28.06
N GLY A 579 -20.87 4.14 26.73
CA GLY A 579 -20.46 5.21 25.84
C GLY A 579 -18.98 5.14 25.49
N TYR A 580 -18.67 5.45 24.23
CA TYR A 580 -17.28 5.57 23.79
C TYR A 580 -16.75 6.95 24.18
N PRO A 581 -15.65 7.10 24.94
CA PRO A 581 -15.18 8.39 25.44
C PRO A 581 -14.50 9.26 24.35
N LYS A 582 -15.24 9.59 23.27
CA LYS A 582 -14.71 10.30 22.09
C LYS A 582 -14.16 11.66 22.52
N GLY A 583 -12.88 11.90 22.18
CA GLY A 583 -12.23 13.18 22.43
C GLY A 583 -11.74 13.41 23.86
N LEU A 584 -11.79 12.39 24.74
CA LEU A 584 -11.29 12.48 26.11
C LEU A 584 -9.88 11.89 26.22
N ASP A 585 -8.99 12.60 26.90
CA ASP A 585 -7.60 12.18 27.12
C ASP A 585 -7.30 11.66 28.53
N PHE A 586 -8.30 11.70 29.41
CA PHE A 586 -8.20 11.32 30.83
C PHE A 586 -7.01 11.99 31.55
N GLY A 587 -6.62 13.20 31.14
CA GLY A 587 -5.53 13.95 31.75
C GLY A 587 -4.16 13.27 31.68
N ALA A 588 -3.97 12.34 30.74
CA ALA A 588 -2.75 11.57 30.60
C ALA A 588 -1.74 12.27 29.68
N ARG A 589 -0.50 12.43 30.17
CA ARG A 589 0.67 12.88 29.38
C ARG A 589 1.87 11.98 29.70
N VAL A 590 2.91 12.02 28.87
CA VAL A 590 4.12 11.23 29.13
C VAL A 590 4.70 11.59 30.50
N GLY A 591 4.73 10.62 31.42
CA GLY A 591 5.22 10.79 32.79
C GLY A 591 4.26 11.50 33.76
N MET A 592 3.03 11.86 33.36
CA MET A 592 2.12 12.66 34.20
C MET A 592 0.65 12.23 34.04
N ARG A 593 -0.10 12.26 35.15
CA ARG A 593 -1.55 12.03 35.19
C ARG A 593 -2.18 13.02 36.15
N SER A 594 -3.18 13.77 35.71
CA SER A 594 -3.88 14.73 36.57
C SER A 594 -4.82 14.05 37.59
N SER A 595 -5.18 14.75 38.66
CA SER A 595 -6.19 14.29 39.63
C SER A 595 -7.56 14.14 38.97
N GLU A 596 -7.93 15.13 38.17
CA GLU A 596 -9.22 15.22 37.48
C GLU A 596 -9.38 14.07 36.48
N GLY A 597 -8.29 13.71 35.79
CA GLY A 597 -8.26 12.57 34.89
C GLY A 597 -8.50 11.24 35.59
N ARG A 598 -7.99 11.07 36.82
CA ARG A 598 -8.25 9.88 37.65
C ARG A 598 -9.71 9.80 38.08
N ASP A 599 -10.30 10.92 38.48
CA ASP A 599 -11.73 10.97 38.84
C ASP A 599 -12.65 10.73 37.65
N LEU A 600 -12.27 11.24 36.47
CA LEU A 600 -12.98 10.95 35.22
C LEU A 600 -12.92 9.45 34.88
N PHE A 601 -11.75 8.83 35.00
CA PHE A 601 -11.59 7.39 34.80
C PHE A 601 -12.39 6.59 35.84
N ARG A 602 -12.39 6.99 37.12
CA ARG A 602 -13.21 6.36 38.18
C ARG A 602 -14.70 6.37 37.83
N ARG A 603 -15.21 7.48 37.29
CA ARG A 603 -16.62 7.58 36.83
C ARG A 603 -16.90 6.65 35.66
N TYR A 604 -16.02 6.65 34.65
CA TYR A 604 -16.13 5.74 33.50
C TYR A 604 -16.06 4.25 33.89
N PHE A 605 -15.20 3.94 34.86
CA PHE A 605 -15.07 2.60 35.44
C PHE A 605 -16.32 2.17 36.22
N ALA A 606 -16.99 3.12 36.90
CA ALA A 606 -18.21 2.85 37.65
C ALA A 606 -19.41 2.51 36.73
N SER A 607 -19.42 3.00 35.49
CA SER A 607 -20.45 2.69 34.49
C SER A 607 -20.18 1.43 33.64
N ALA A 608 -19.06 0.74 33.86
CA ALA A 608 -18.74 -0.50 33.18
C ALA A 608 -19.50 -1.71 33.76
N LEU A 609 -19.65 -2.77 32.95
CA LEU A 609 -20.46 -3.94 33.26
C LEU A 609 -19.61 -5.09 33.80
N ASP A 610 -20.08 -5.77 34.83
CA ASP A 610 -19.58 -7.11 35.16
C ASP A 610 -20.25 -8.13 34.20
N VAL A 611 -19.47 -9.09 33.67
CA VAL A 611 -19.94 -10.10 32.71
C VAL A 611 -19.55 -11.51 33.17
N PRO A 612 -20.52 -12.35 33.57
CA PRO A 612 -21.97 -12.09 33.66
C PRO A 612 -22.33 -11.18 34.85
N GLY A 613 -23.46 -10.49 34.75
CA GLY A 613 -23.99 -9.61 35.80
C GLY A 613 -25.43 -9.16 35.56
N PRO A 614 -25.99 -8.28 36.41
CA PRO A 614 -27.39 -7.84 36.31
C PRO A 614 -27.75 -7.23 34.95
N ALA A 615 -26.84 -6.44 34.36
CA ALA A 615 -27.07 -5.85 33.04
C ALA A 615 -27.11 -6.89 31.92
N THR A 616 -26.27 -7.95 31.97
CA THR A 616 -26.34 -9.02 30.97
C THR A 616 -27.60 -9.86 31.11
N VAL A 617 -28.12 -10.02 32.34
CA VAL A 617 -29.43 -10.67 32.57
C VAL A 617 -30.55 -9.85 31.93
N ALA A 618 -30.59 -8.54 32.17
CA ALA A 618 -31.61 -7.66 31.59
C ALA A 618 -31.57 -7.63 30.05
N LEU A 619 -30.37 -7.62 29.44
CA LEU A 619 -30.22 -7.73 27.98
C LEU A 619 -30.72 -9.07 27.45
N GLY A 620 -30.42 -10.17 28.15
CA GLY A 620 -30.92 -11.50 27.81
C GLY A 620 -32.45 -11.58 27.89
N GLU A 621 -33.05 -11.02 28.94
CA GLU A 621 -34.51 -10.93 29.07
C GLU A 621 -35.15 -10.10 27.96
N ALA A 622 -34.52 -8.98 27.57
CA ALA A 622 -34.98 -8.16 26.46
C ALA A 622 -34.88 -8.88 25.11
N ALA A 623 -33.77 -9.58 24.86
CA ALA A 623 -33.58 -10.41 23.67
C ALA A 623 -34.63 -11.54 23.59
N ARG A 624 -34.89 -12.22 24.71
CA ARG A 624 -35.93 -13.26 24.83
C ARG A 624 -37.33 -12.71 24.59
N ALA A 625 -37.66 -11.57 25.20
CA ALA A 625 -38.97 -10.95 25.06
C ALA A 625 -39.23 -10.49 23.61
N ALA A 626 -38.19 -10.02 22.93
CA ALA A 626 -38.24 -9.62 21.53
C ALA A 626 -38.11 -10.79 20.54
N GLY A 627 -37.65 -11.96 20.99
CA GLY A 627 -37.41 -13.14 20.16
C GLY A 627 -36.24 -12.97 19.18
N VAL A 628 -35.23 -12.17 19.53
CA VAL A 628 -34.11 -11.81 18.63
C VAL A 628 -32.77 -12.29 19.15
N HIS A 629 -31.87 -12.68 18.24
CA HIS A 629 -30.45 -12.74 18.53
C HIS A 629 -29.91 -11.32 18.67
N LEU A 630 -28.99 -11.10 19.61
CA LEU A 630 -28.45 -9.77 19.92
C LEU A 630 -26.93 -9.79 19.95
N VAL A 631 -26.30 -8.87 19.22
CA VAL A 631 -24.88 -8.56 19.34
C VAL A 631 -24.73 -7.12 19.83
N ILE A 632 -24.10 -6.91 20.98
CA ILE A 632 -23.99 -5.58 21.60
C ILE A 632 -22.60 -5.28 22.14
N GLY A 633 -22.08 -4.11 21.77
CA GLY A 633 -20.83 -3.59 22.30
C GLY A 633 -20.99 -3.01 23.70
N VAL A 634 -20.13 -3.43 24.62
CA VAL A 634 -20.12 -3.01 26.03
C VAL A 634 -18.69 -2.72 26.48
N ILE A 635 -18.57 -2.10 27.65
CA ILE A 635 -17.32 -2.01 28.38
C ILE A 635 -17.43 -2.97 29.56
N GLU A 636 -16.71 -4.07 29.48
CA GLU A 636 -16.64 -5.09 30.52
C GLU A 636 -15.60 -4.68 31.57
N ARG A 637 -15.95 -4.83 32.85
CA ARG A 637 -15.03 -4.71 33.98
C ARG A 637 -14.67 -6.11 34.48
N ASP A 638 -13.38 -6.34 34.67
CA ASP A 638 -12.83 -7.55 35.26
C ASP A 638 -11.67 -7.17 36.18
N GLY A 639 -11.91 -7.26 37.49
CA GLY A 639 -11.05 -6.66 38.50
C GLY A 639 -10.94 -5.13 38.32
N GLY A 640 -9.70 -4.63 38.28
CA GLY A 640 -9.39 -3.20 38.06
C GLY A 640 -9.27 -2.80 36.58
N THR A 641 -9.53 -3.70 35.64
CA THR A 641 -9.30 -3.49 34.21
C THR A 641 -10.63 -3.39 33.46
N LEU A 642 -10.70 -2.49 32.48
CA LEU A 642 -11.82 -2.40 31.54
C LEU A 642 -11.45 -3.04 30.21
N TYR A 643 -12.41 -3.68 29.54
CA TYR A 643 -12.24 -4.31 28.24
C TYR A 643 -13.36 -3.88 27.30
N CYS A 644 -13.02 -3.47 26.08
CA CYS A 644 -14.01 -3.27 25.03
C CYS A 644 -14.46 -4.63 24.51
N THR A 645 -15.75 -4.94 24.64
CA THR A 645 -16.28 -6.31 24.48
C THR A 645 -17.56 -6.32 23.66
N ALA A 646 -17.69 -7.28 22.74
CA ALA A 646 -18.95 -7.62 22.09
C ALA A 646 -19.59 -8.82 22.79
N LEU A 647 -20.86 -8.73 23.17
CA LEU A 647 -21.64 -9.81 23.77
C LEU A 647 -22.63 -10.39 22.78
N PHE A 648 -22.86 -11.70 22.84
CA PHE A 648 -23.78 -12.42 21.97
C PHE A 648 -24.88 -13.06 22.80
N PHE A 649 -26.14 -12.77 22.48
CA PHE A 649 -27.30 -13.39 23.12
C PHE A 649 -28.16 -14.13 22.11
N GLY A 650 -28.68 -15.29 22.54
CA GLY A 650 -29.66 -16.05 21.80
C GLY A 650 -31.05 -15.42 21.87
N SER A 651 -31.92 -15.78 20.93
CA SER A 651 -33.34 -15.40 20.96
C SER A 651 -34.13 -15.99 22.14
N ASP A 652 -33.54 -16.93 22.87
CA ASP A 652 -34.02 -17.47 24.14
C ASP A 652 -33.54 -16.68 25.36
N GLY A 653 -32.68 -15.68 25.17
CA GLY A 653 -32.07 -14.84 26.19
C GLY A 653 -30.79 -15.38 26.80
N ALA A 654 -30.27 -16.53 26.34
CA ALA A 654 -29.01 -17.05 26.83
C ALA A 654 -27.82 -16.19 26.38
N LEU A 655 -26.88 -15.90 27.28
CA LEU A 655 -25.58 -15.31 26.91
C LEU A 655 -24.71 -16.40 26.26
N LEU A 656 -24.61 -16.37 24.94
CA LEU A 656 -23.95 -17.40 24.13
C LEU A 656 -22.41 -17.28 24.15
N GLY A 657 -21.90 -16.07 24.32
CA GLY A 657 -20.47 -15.82 24.35
C GLY A 657 -20.10 -14.34 24.41
N LYS A 658 -18.80 -14.07 24.40
CA LYS A 658 -18.23 -12.73 24.36
C LYS A 658 -16.95 -12.70 23.53
N HIS A 659 -16.63 -11.54 22.98
CA HIS A 659 -15.39 -11.25 22.28
C HIS A 659 -14.75 -9.96 22.85
N ARG A 660 -13.58 -10.07 23.49
CA ARG A 660 -12.80 -8.92 23.97
C ARG A 660 -11.89 -8.44 22.83
N LYS A 661 -11.89 -7.14 22.53
CA LYS A 661 -11.04 -6.50 21.52
C LYS A 661 -9.57 -6.86 21.78
N VAL A 662 -8.91 -7.52 20.84
CA VAL A 662 -7.54 -8.05 21.00
C VAL A 662 -6.51 -6.94 21.16
N MET A 663 -6.74 -5.78 20.53
CA MET A 663 -5.84 -4.64 20.59
C MET A 663 -6.64 -3.32 20.53
N PRO A 664 -6.78 -2.61 21.65
CA PRO A 664 -7.27 -1.23 21.66
C PRO A 664 -6.35 -0.32 20.82
N THR A 665 -6.96 0.63 20.12
CA THR A 665 -6.29 1.52 19.16
C THR A 665 -5.74 2.76 19.86
N ALA A 666 -4.47 3.11 19.60
CA ALA A 666 -3.84 4.35 20.06
C ALA A 666 -4.07 4.64 21.56
N MET A 667 -4.84 5.68 21.89
CA MET A 667 -5.11 6.10 23.28
C MET A 667 -6.06 5.19 24.04
N GLU A 668 -6.84 4.35 23.36
CA GLU A 668 -7.70 3.36 24.03
C GLU A 668 -6.88 2.43 24.93
N ARG A 669 -5.60 2.20 24.60
CA ARG A 669 -4.65 1.40 25.41
C ARG A 669 -4.39 1.97 26.81
N LEU A 670 -4.74 3.23 27.05
CA LEU A 670 -4.64 3.84 28.37
C LEU A 670 -5.81 3.44 29.28
N ILE A 671 -6.94 3.06 28.71
CA ILE A 671 -8.20 2.85 29.44
C ILE A 671 -8.74 1.43 29.31
N TRP A 672 -8.35 0.67 28.28
CA TRP A 672 -8.78 -0.70 28.04
C TRP A 672 -7.62 -1.70 27.95
N GLY A 673 -7.85 -2.91 28.45
CA GLY A 673 -6.94 -4.04 28.35
C GLY A 673 -7.03 -4.78 27.02
N PHE A 674 -6.01 -5.60 26.75
CA PHE A 674 -5.94 -6.48 25.58
C PHE A 674 -6.79 -7.75 25.78
N GLY A 675 -7.62 -8.08 24.80
CA GLY A 675 -8.22 -9.41 24.69
C GLY A 675 -7.19 -10.47 24.29
N ASP A 676 -7.50 -11.73 24.59
CA ASP A 676 -6.71 -12.89 24.15
C ASP A 676 -7.51 -13.74 23.13
N GLY A 677 -6.87 -14.79 22.61
CA GLY A 677 -7.50 -15.67 21.62
C GLY A 677 -8.63 -16.55 22.17
N SER A 678 -8.84 -16.63 23.48
CA SER A 678 -9.89 -17.48 24.06
C SER A 678 -11.30 -16.98 23.80
N THR A 679 -11.43 -15.69 23.49
CA THR A 679 -12.70 -15.03 23.15
C THR A 679 -12.88 -14.80 21.65
N LEU A 680 -11.98 -15.33 20.81
CA LEU A 680 -12.06 -15.23 19.34
C LEU A 680 -12.90 -16.39 18.77
N GLN A 681 -14.22 -16.30 18.92
CA GLN A 681 -15.16 -17.39 18.65
C GLN A 681 -16.19 -17.04 17.57
N VAL A 682 -16.61 -18.03 16.81
CA VAL A 682 -17.80 -17.98 15.95
C VAL A 682 -18.89 -18.86 16.55
N ILE A 683 -20.05 -18.27 16.84
CA ILE A 683 -21.12 -18.87 17.61
C ILE A 683 -22.20 -19.42 16.65
N PRO A 684 -22.51 -20.72 16.69
CA PRO A 684 -23.62 -21.28 15.93
C PRO A 684 -24.95 -20.84 16.53
N THR A 685 -25.88 -20.41 15.68
CA THR A 685 -27.24 -20.03 16.07
C THR A 685 -28.26 -20.55 15.06
N SER A 686 -29.55 -20.37 15.38
CA SER A 686 -30.65 -20.68 14.47
C SER A 686 -30.69 -19.80 13.21
N LEU A 687 -29.85 -18.76 13.11
CA LEU A 687 -29.72 -17.89 11.93
C LEU A 687 -28.43 -18.13 11.13
N GLY A 688 -27.55 -19.00 11.64
CA GLY A 688 -26.23 -19.27 11.08
C GLY A 688 -25.12 -18.99 12.06
N ARG A 689 -23.88 -18.94 11.55
CA ARG A 689 -22.68 -18.74 12.35
C ARG A 689 -22.34 -17.26 12.51
N LEU A 690 -22.49 -16.75 13.73
CA LEU A 690 -22.27 -15.36 14.12
C LEU A 690 -20.84 -15.15 14.63
N GLY A 691 -20.15 -14.14 14.11
CA GLY A 691 -18.84 -13.70 14.61
C GLY A 691 -18.81 -12.18 14.74
N ALA A 692 -17.85 -11.66 15.50
CA ALA A 692 -17.63 -10.22 15.58
C ALA A 692 -16.15 -9.84 15.56
N ALA A 693 -15.87 -8.67 15.01
CA ALA A 693 -14.58 -7.98 15.13
C ALA A 693 -14.84 -6.48 15.34
N ILE A 694 -14.19 -5.90 16.34
CA ILE A 694 -14.48 -4.55 16.83
C ILE A 694 -13.53 -3.55 16.16
N CYS A 695 -14.10 -2.55 15.49
CA CYS A 695 -13.36 -1.42 14.91
C CYS A 695 -12.13 -1.90 14.09
N TRP A 696 -10.92 -1.52 14.47
CA TRP A 696 -9.72 -1.80 13.65
C TRP A 696 -9.21 -3.24 13.71
N GLU A 697 -9.83 -4.13 14.48
CA GLU A 697 -9.61 -5.58 14.33
C GLU A 697 -9.95 -6.07 12.92
N ASN A 698 -10.86 -5.37 12.23
CA ASN A 698 -11.21 -5.61 10.84
C ASN A 698 -10.04 -5.40 9.87
N TYR A 699 -9.01 -4.64 10.26
CA TYR A 699 -7.79 -4.47 9.47
C TYR A 699 -6.76 -5.59 9.70
N MET A 700 -6.95 -6.44 10.72
CA MET A 700 -6.02 -7.54 11.03
C MET A 700 -6.32 -8.76 10.14
N PRO A 701 -5.49 -9.05 9.12
CA PRO A 701 -5.77 -10.14 8.17
C PRO A 701 -5.80 -11.52 8.85
N GLN A 702 -4.94 -11.76 9.84
CA GLN A 702 -4.91 -13.04 10.57
C GLN A 702 -6.18 -13.24 11.42
N LEU A 703 -6.73 -12.17 12.01
CA LEU A 703 -7.97 -12.24 12.79
C LEU A 703 -9.16 -12.56 11.88
N ARG A 704 -9.26 -11.87 10.74
CA ARG A 704 -10.29 -12.17 9.72
C ARG A 704 -10.20 -13.61 9.25
N LEU A 705 -9.00 -14.07 8.88
CA LEU A 705 -8.77 -15.44 8.44
C LEU A 705 -9.14 -16.47 9.52
N ALA A 706 -8.91 -16.17 10.80
CA ALA A 706 -9.33 -17.02 11.90
C ALA A 706 -10.87 -17.13 12.02
N LEU A 707 -11.61 -16.04 11.79
CA LEU A 707 -13.07 -16.07 11.77
C LEU A 707 -13.61 -16.81 10.54
N TYR A 708 -13.01 -16.61 9.36
CA TYR A 708 -13.36 -17.38 8.15
C TYR A 708 -13.08 -18.87 8.35
N GLY A 709 -11.94 -19.22 8.97
CA GLY A 709 -11.58 -20.61 9.27
C GLY A 709 -12.60 -21.32 10.15
N GLN A 710 -13.25 -20.56 11.05
CA GLN A 710 -14.37 -21.01 11.89
C GLN A 710 -15.74 -20.96 11.17
N GLY A 711 -15.78 -20.48 9.92
CA GLY A 711 -16.95 -20.52 9.05
C GLY A 711 -17.98 -19.42 9.32
N VAL A 712 -17.56 -18.23 9.74
CA VAL A 712 -18.46 -17.08 9.97
C VAL A 712 -19.34 -16.79 8.74
N GLN A 713 -20.64 -16.58 8.97
CA GLN A 713 -21.64 -16.28 7.94
C GLN A 713 -22.27 -14.90 8.14
N LEU A 714 -22.45 -14.51 9.41
CA LEU A 714 -22.97 -13.22 9.84
C LEU A 714 -21.85 -12.52 10.61
N TYR A 715 -21.14 -11.64 9.92
CA TYR A 715 -19.97 -10.93 10.44
C TYR A 715 -20.40 -9.58 11.01
N CYS A 716 -20.41 -9.47 12.33
CA CYS A 716 -20.81 -8.24 13.02
C CYS A 716 -19.58 -7.34 13.25
N ALA A 717 -19.66 -6.08 12.83
CA ALA A 717 -18.56 -5.12 12.98
C ALA A 717 -19.01 -3.87 13.78
N PRO A 718 -19.10 -3.96 15.11
CA PRO A 718 -19.30 -2.77 15.95
C PRO A 718 -18.10 -1.82 15.83
N THR A 719 -18.37 -0.53 15.68
CA THR A 719 -17.32 0.48 15.46
C THR A 719 -17.73 1.86 16.00
N VAL A 720 -16.75 2.75 16.11
CA VAL A 720 -16.92 4.21 16.22
C VAL A 720 -16.16 4.98 15.13
N ASP A 721 -15.71 4.25 14.10
CA ASP A 721 -15.07 4.78 12.92
C ASP A 721 -16.11 5.26 11.91
N ASP A 722 -16.37 6.55 11.93
CA ASP A 722 -17.38 7.25 11.13
C ASP A 722 -16.79 7.89 9.85
N ARG A 723 -15.61 7.43 9.44
CA ARG A 723 -14.92 7.91 8.24
C ARG A 723 -15.45 7.21 6.99
N GLU A 724 -15.41 7.90 5.86
CA GLU A 724 -15.83 7.34 4.56
C GLU A 724 -15.00 6.12 4.12
N THR A 725 -13.76 6.01 4.63
CA THR A 725 -12.85 4.86 4.39
C THR A 725 -13.33 3.56 5.05
N TRP A 726 -14.29 3.62 5.97
CA TRP A 726 -14.84 2.44 6.64
C TRP A 726 -15.68 1.58 5.71
N LEU A 727 -16.56 2.17 4.89
CA LEU A 727 -17.45 1.43 4.00
C LEU A 727 -16.68 0.56 2.97
N PRO A 728 -15.66 1.06 2.26
CA PRO A 728 -14.83 0.22 1.39
C PRO A 728 -14.21 -0.98 2.11
N THR A 729 -13.82 -0.82 3.39
CA THR A 729 -13.24 -1.89 4.21
C THR A 729 -14.28 -2.98 4.46
N MET A 730 -15.50 -2.60 4.87
CA MET A 730 -16.58 -3.56 5.13
C MET A 730 -17.02 -4.29 3.84
N ARG A 731 -17.02 -3.59 2.70
CA ARG A 731 -17.29 -4.22 1.38
C ARG A 731 -16.22 -5.23 1.01
N HIS A 732 -14.95 -4.91 1.23
CA HIS A 732 -13.84 -5.83 1.00
C HIS A 732 -13.95 -7.08 1.88
N ILE A 733 -14.26 -6.94 3.17
CA ILE A 733 -14.42 -8.08 4.10
C ILE A 733 -15.57 -8.99 3.68
N ALA A 734 -16.70 -8.40 3.26
CA ALA A 734 -17.84 -9.17 2.74
C ALA A 734 -17.44 -9.99 1.49
N LEU A 735 -16.70 -9.36 0.57
CA LEU A 735 -16.16 -9.99 -0.64
C LEU A 735 -15.13 -11.09 -0.35
N GLU A 736 -14.21 -10.84 0.57
CA GLU A 736 -13.12 -11.76 0.91
C GLU A 736 -13.65 -12.98 1.68
N GLY A 737 -14.49 -12.75 2.70
CA GLY A 737 -15.02 -13.81 3.55
C GLY A 737 -16.26 -14.53 3.01
N ARG A 738 -16.90 -14.00 1.96
CA ARG A 738 -18.20 -14.46 1.43
C ARG A 738 -19.27 -14.55 2.52
N CYS A 739 -19.32 -13.55 3.38
CA CYS A 739 -20.25 -13.45 4.50
C CYS A 739 -21.06 -12.16 4.42
N PHE A 740 -22.20 -12.11 5.10
CA PHE A 740 -22.91 -10.85 5.29
C PHE A 740 -22.18 -10.04 6.37
N VAL A 741 -21.86 -8.78 6.07
CA VAL A 741 -21.25 -7.86 7.03
C VAL A 741 -22.30 -6.91 7.57
N ILE A 742 -22.43 -6.88 8.89
CA ILE A 742 -23.40 -6.07 9.64
C ILE A 742 -22.62 -5.11 10.54
N SER A 743 -22.38 -3.88 10.04
CA SER A 743 -21.54 -2.88 10.70
C SER A 743 -22.38 -1.84 11.43
N ALA A 744 -22.12 -1.65 12.72
CA ALA A 744 -22.87 -0.75 13.60
C ALA A 744 -21.98 0.36 14.17
N CYS A 745 -22.28 1.61 13.81
CA CYS A 745 -21.57 2.81 14.27
C CYS A 745 -22.52 3.70 15.07
N GLN A 746 -22.04 4.27 16.18
CA GLN A 746 -22.83 5.21 16.98
C GLN A 746 -23.10 6.50 16.21
N PHE A 747 -24.28 7.09 16.40
CA PHE A 747 -24.48 8.51 16.13
C PHE A 747 -24.59 9.23 17.46
N ALA A 748 -23.59 10.01 17.85
CA ALA A 748 -23.51 10.63 19.16
C ALA A 748 -23.17 12.12 19.07
N ARG A 749 -23.85 12.93 19.87
CA ARG A 749 -23.62 14.35 20.05
C ARG A 749 -23.10 14.64 21.44
N ARG A 750 -22.55 15.84 21.64
CA ARG A 750 -22.03 16.27 22.94
C ARG A 750 -23.07 16.19 24.05
N ARG A 751 -24.34 16.50 23.78
CA ARG A 751 -25.44 16.40 24.76
C ARG A 751 -25.67 14.99 25.33
N ASP A 752 -25.20 13.96 24.64
CA ASP A 752 -25.35 12.56 25.05
C ASP A 752 -24.28 12.14 26.09
N TYR A 753 -23.38 13.07 26.46
CA TYR A 753 -22.32 12.90 27.45
C TYR A 753 -22.53 13.81 28.66
N PRO A 754 -21.99 13.46 29.84
CA PRO A 754 -22.14 14.29 31.03
C PRO A 754 -21.75 15.76 30.79
N PRO A 755 -22.50 16.73 31.34
CA PRO A 755 -22.31 18.15 31.04
C PRO A 755 -20.95 18.69 31.46
N ASP A 756 -20.28 18.03 32.41
CA ASP A 756 -18.97 18.41 32.94
C ASP A 756 -17.79 17.76 32.20
N VAL A 757 -18.05 16.91 31.20
CA VAL A 757 -17.03 16.28 30.37
C VAL A 757 -16.72 17.17 29.15
N MET A 758 -15.46 17.40 28.84
CA MET A 758 -15.05 18.38 27.82
C MET A 758 -14.30 17.69 26.67
N PRO A 759 -15.00 17.12 25.67
CA PRO A 759 -14.35 16.49 24.53
C PRO A 759 -13.70 17.55 23.62
N ILE A 760 -12.58 17.18 23.00
CA ILE A 760 -11.78 18.11 22.18
C ILE A 760 -12.52 18.68 20.95
N GLN A 761 -13.57 18.00 20.48
CA GLN A 761 -14.39 18.40 19.34
C GLN A 761 -15.22 19.66 19.63
N GLY A 762 -15.56 19.92 20.89
CA GLY A 762 -16.39 21.06 21.28
C GLY A 762 -17.43 20.71 22.35
N ASN A 763 -17.91 21.75 23.03
CA ASN A 763 -18.85 21.65 24.15
C ASN A 763 -20.27 22.12 23.80
N ASP A 764 -20.52 22.55 22.57
CA ASP A 764 -21.88 22.86 22.13
C ASP A 764 -22.72 21.56 22.15
N PRO A 765 -23.92 21.54 22.76
CA PRO A 765 -24.76 20.34 22.85
C PRO A 765 -25.01 19.62 21.53
N GLU A 766 -25.04 20.34 20.40
CA GLU A 766 -25.29 19.81 19.06
C GLU A 766 -24.01 19.37 18.34
N THR A 767 -22.82 19.58 18.93
CA THR A 767 -21.55 19.09 18.38
C THR A 767 -21.64 17.59 18.15
N VAL A 768 -21.52 17.17 16.89
CA VAL A 768 -21.48 15.75 16.54
C VAL A 768 -20.10 15.20 16.91
N LEU A 769 -20.09 14.19 17.77
CA LEU A 769 -18.88 13.50 18.22
C LEU A 769 -18.59 12.26 17.38
N ILE A 770 -19.65 11.55 16.97
CA ILE A 770 -19.60 10.38 16.09
C ILE A 770 -20.77 10.49 15.13
N ARG A 771 -20.50 10.44 13.83
CA ARG A 771 -21.46 10.73 12.75
C ARG A 771 -22.31 9.54 12.32
N GLY A 772 -22.09 8.34 12.87
CA GLY A 772 -22.71 7.12 12.36
C GLY A 772 -21.97 6.56 11.15
N GLY A 773 -22.71 6.04 10.16
CA GLY A 773 -22.15 5.34 9.00
C GLY A 773 -22.38 3.83 9.01
N SER A 774 -23.37 3.36 9.78
CA SER A 774 -23.76 1.95 9.84
C SER A 774 -24.20 1.42 8.48
N CYS A 775 -23.87 0.16 8.17
CA CYS A 775 -24.22 -0.45 6.90
C CYS A 775 -24.41 -1.97 7.00
N ILE A 776 -25.22 -2.52 6.09
CA ILE A 776 -25.42 -3.96 5.90
C ILE A 776 -24.98 -4.31 4.49
N ILE A 777 -24.10 -5.29 4.34
CA ILE A 777 -23.44 -5.63 3.08
C ILE A 777 -23.57 -7.13 2.83
N GLY A 778 -23.92 -7.50 1.60
CA GLY A 778 -23.98 -8.89 1.18
C GLY A 778 -22.65 -9.47 0.72
N PRO A 779 -22.57 -10.80 0.52
CA PRO A 779 -21.31 -11.53 0.32
C PRO A 779 -20.61 -11.25 -1.03
N LEU A 780 -21.27 -10.53 -1.94
CA LEU A 780 -20.68 -10.03 -3.19
C LEU A 780 -20.35 -8.53 -3.10
N GLY A 781 -20.33 -7.96 -1.89
CA GLY A 781 -19.95 -6.57 -1.63
C GLY A 781 -21.05 -5.56 -1.99
N GLU A 782 -22.28 -6.01 -2.24
CA GLU A 782 -23.44 -5.17 -2.44
C GLU A 782 -23.89 -4.54 -1.12
N VAL A 783 -24.16 -3.23 -1.12
CA VAL A 783 -24.68 -2.55 0.06
C VAL A 783 -26.19 -2.73 0.09
N LEU A 784 -26.68 -3.49 1.06
CA LEU A 784 -28.10 -3.81 1.24
C LEU A 784 -28.84 -2.69 2.01
N ALA A 785 -28.15 -2.02 2.94
CA ALA A 785 -28.68 -0.85 3.65
C ALA A 785 -27.55 0.06 4.14
N GLY A 786 -27.80 1.37 4.19
CA GLY A 786 -26.82 2.39 4.59
C GLY A 786 -25.80 2.76 3.49
N PRO A 787 -24.72 3.49 3.81
CA PRO A 787 -24.47 4.13 5.10
C PRO A 787 -25.41 5.32 5.36
N VAL A 788 -25.76 5.56 6.62
CA VAL A 788 -26.48 6.77 7.05
C VAL A 788 -25.56 7.58 7.95
N PHE A 789 -25.34 8.85 7.63
CA PHE A 789 -24.56 9.78 8.44
C PHE A 789 -25.44 10.84 9.09
N ASP A 790 -24.95 11.39 10.19
CA ASP A 790 -25.45 12.57 10.87
C ASP A 790 -26.89 12.46 11.43
N ALA A 791 -27.39 11.24 11.61
CA ALA A 791 -28.71 10.95 12.16
C ALA A 791 -28.78 9.60 12.91
N PRO A 792 -29.64 9.47 13.94
CA PRO A 792 -29.96 8.18 14.53
C PRO A 792 -30.90 7.39 13.59
N VAL A 793 -30.70 6.08 13.47
CA VAL A 793 -31.51 5.21 12.60
C VAL A 793 -31.42 3.74 13.02
N ILE A 794 -32.49 2.98 12.78
CA ILE A 794 -32.42 1.52 12.74
C ILE A 794 -32.48 1.09 11.28
N LEU A 795 -31.37 0.59 10.74
CA LEU A 795 -31.30 0.03 9.38
C LEU A 795 -31.74 -1.42 9.40
N THR A 796 -32.46 -1.85 8.38
CA THR A 796 -32.91 -3.25 8.24
C THR A 796 -32.65 -3.76 6.83
N ALA A 797 -32.29 -5.04 6.71
CA ALA A 797 -32.18 -5.73 5.42
C ALA A 797 -32.63 -7.19 5.54
N ASP A 798 -33.18 -7.71 4.46
CA ASP A 798 -33.52 -9.14 4.34
C ASP A 798 -32.28 -9.91 3.87
N ILE A 799 -32.02 -11.03 4.54
CA ILE A 799 -30.87 -11.91 4.34
C ILE A 799 -31.37 -13.20 3.71
N ASP A 800 -30.90 -13.49 2.50
CA ASP A 800 -31.03 -14.81 1.89
C ASP A 800 -29.78 -15.63 2.24
N PRO A 801 -29.89 -16.65 3.12
CA PRO A 801 -28.73 -17.46 3.51
C PRO A 801 -28.10 -18.20 2.32
N GLY A 802 -28.90 -18.51 1.29
CA GLY A 802 -28.42 -19.14 0.06
C GLY A 802 -27.44 -18.27 -0.73
N ALA A 803 -27.40 -16.96 -0.49
CA ALA A 803 -26.43 -16.07 -1.14
C ALA A 803 -24.98 -16.40 -0.80
N ILE A 804 -24.73 -16.92 0.42
CA ILE A 804 -23.39 -17.33 0.85
C ILE A 804 -22.89 -18.46 -0.05
N ALA A 805 -23.66 -19.53 -0.20
CA ALA A 805 -23.28 -20.66 -1.06
C ALA A 805 -23.00 -20.23 -2.51
N ARG A 806 -23.84 -19.33 -3.04
CA ARG A 806 -23.66 -18.77 -4.39
C ARG A 806 -22.38 -17.94 -4.51
N ALA A 807 -22.03 -17.16 -3.48
CA ALA A 807 -20.82 -16.34 -3.48
C ALA A 807 -19.55 -17.15 -3.20
N THR A 808 -19.64 -18.19 -2.38
CA THR A 808 -18.54 -19.12 -2.07
C THR A 808 -18.16 -19.98 -3.27
N PHE A 809 -19.08 -20.22 -4.22
CA PHE A 809 -18.75 -20.88 -5.49
C PHE A 809 -17.62 -20.16 -6.25
N ASP A 810 -17.61 -18.83 -6.24
CA ASP A 810 -16.59 -18.03 -6.91
C ASP A 810 -15.26 -18.00 -6.14
N LEU A 811 -15.32 -18.03 -4.80
CA LEU A 811 -14.15 -17.91 -3.92
C LEU A 811 -14.43 -18.44 -2.52
N ASP A 812 -13.58 -19.33 -2.01
CA ASP A 812 -13.53 -19.73 -0.61
C ASP A 812 -12.09 -19.68 -0.10
N VAL A 813 -11.74 -18.58 0.57
CA VAL A 813 -10.38 -18.28 1.03
C VAL A 813 -9.83 -19.26 2.08
N VAL A 814 -10.70 -20.06 2.71
CA VAL A 814 -10.33 -21.11 3.68
C VAL A 814 -10.77 -22.51 3.24
N GLY A 815 -11.25 -22.64 2.01
CA GLY A 815 -11.65 -23.88 1.38
C GLY A 815 -10.89 -24.10 0.09
N HIS A 816 -11.60 -24.16 -1.04
CA HIS A 816 -11.02 -24.56 -2.32
C HIS A 816 -10.00 -23.56 -2.91
N TYR A 817 -9.96 -22.30 -2.44
CA TYR A 817 -8.94 -21.33 -2.85
C TYR A 817 -7.72 -21.32 -1.91
N ALA A 818 -7.81 -21.97 -0.74
CA ALA A 818 -6.72 -22.02 0.22
C ALA A 818 -5.56 -22.92 -0.28
N ARG A 819 -4.33 -22.55 0.06
CA ARG A 819 -3.11 -23.32 -0.25
C ARG A 819 -2.42 -23.80 1.04
N PRO A 820 -2.98 -24.79 1.76
CA PRO A 820 -2.42 -25.27 3.03
C PRO A 820 -1.06 -25.96 2.89
N ASP A 821 -0.66 -26.33 1.66
CA ASP A 821 0.67 -26.78 1.29
C ASP A 821 1.72 -25.66 1.30
N ILE A 822 1.28 -24.39 1.20
CA ILE A 822 2.14 -23.20 1.21
C ILE A 822 1.94 -22.40 2.51
N PHE A 823 0.69 -22.11 2.86
CA PHE A 823 0.33 -21.20 3.93
C PHE A 823 -0.49 -21.91 5.01
N ARG A 824 -0.03 -21.80 6.26
CA ARG A 824 -0.74 -22.33 7.43
C ARG A 824 -0.78 -21.30 8.55
N LEU A 825 -1.97 -21.03 9.06
CA LEU A 825 -2.18 -20.22 10.26
C LEU A 825 -2.50 -21.14 11.45
N SER A 826 -1.83 -20.92 12.58
CA SER A 826 -2.17 -21.53 13.87
C SER A 826 -2.55 -20.44 14.86
N VAL A 827 -3.68 -20.62 15.55
CA VAL A 827 -4.25 -19.62 16.47
C VAL A 827 -4.24 -20.20 17.88
N ASN A 828 -3.67 -19.47 18.84
CA ASN A 828 -3.73 -19.86 20.25
C ASN A 828 -5.02 -19.36 20.90
N THR A 829 -5.98 -20.26 21.08
CA THR A 829 -7.29 -19.98 21.68
C THR A 829 -7.35 -20.29 23.18
N ARG A 830 -6.20 -20.53 23.82
CA ARG A 830 -6.14 -20.79 25.27
C ARG A 830 -6.27 -19.48 26.06
N PRO A 831 -7.03 -19.47 27.17
CA PRO A 831 -7.04 -18.33 28.08
C PRO A 831 -5.62 -18.02 28.60
N ALA A 832 -5.23 -16.76 28.52
CA ALA A 832 -3.95 -16.28 29.03
C ALA A 832 -4.16 -15.72 30.45
N GLN A 833 -3.75 -16.47 31.47
CA GLN A 833 -3.82 -16.04 32.87
C GLN A 833 -2.44 -15.64 33.40
N ALA A 834 -2.35 -14.49 34.06
CA ALA A 834 -1.11 -14.04 34.69
C ALA A 834 -0.73 -14.86 35.94
N VAL A 835 -1.74 -15.40 36.64
CA VAL A 835 -1.57 -16.24 37.83
C VAL A 835 -2.46 -17.47 37.67
N ARG A 836 -1.87 -18.66 37.79
CA ARG A 836 -2.60 -19.93 37.85
C ARG A 836 -2.39 -20.53 39.24
N PHE A 837 -3.48 -20.86 39.92
CA PHE A 837 -3.42 -21.57 41.19
C PHE A 837 -3.51 -23.06 40.90
N ASP A 838 -2.49 -23.82 41.28
CA ASP A 838 -2.60 -25.27 41.32
C ASP A 838 -3.36 -25.66 42.59
N PRO A 839 -4.37 -26.54 42.49
CA PRO A 839 -5.06 -27.00 43.69
C PRO A 839 -4.07 -27.72 44.61
N PRO A 840 -4.22 -27.62 45.95
CA PRO A 840 -3.43 -28.44 46.86
C PRO A 840 -3.66 -29.93 46.55
N PRO A 841 -2.67 -30.82 46.76
CA PRO A 841 -2.72 -32.21 46.30
C PRO A 841 -3.90 -33.06 46.77
N ASP A 842 -4.70 -32.62 47.74
CA ASP A 842 -5.81 -33.38 48.34
C ASP A 842 -7.02 -32.49 48.67
N ALA A 843 -7.55 -31.74 47.70
CA ALA A 843 -8.91 -31.17 47.82
C ALA A 843 -9.90 -32.13 47.13
N PRO A 844 -10.95 -32.62 47.82
CA PRO A 844 -11.92 -33.58 47.28
C PRO A 844 -12.72 -33.04 46.09
#